data_AF-A0A818FXL7-F1
#
_entry.id   AF-A0A818FXL7-F1
#
_cell.length_a   1.000
_cell.length_b   1.000
_cell.length_c   1.000
_cell.angle_alpha   90.00
_cell.angle_beta   90.00
_cell.angle_gamma   90.00
#
_symmetry.space_group_name_H-M   'P 1'
#
loop_
_entity.id
_entity.type
_entity.pdbx_description
1 polymer ?
#
loop_
_entity_poly.entity_id
_entity_poly.type
_entity_poly.pdbx_seq_one_letter_code
_entity_poly.pdbx_strand_id
1 'polypeptide(L)'
;MAIIAHFGHGKSILTDLLVYKAGFIISQKAHEMLFSNARKLEKERYIKTTSTTISLYYELPAKDLELTKQECEPNVSYFLISLIDSPGHVDFSSEVSVTLCISDGALVIVDCTSGDRLQTETVLRLAIAEHVKPILFINKMDRALLELKLEQEHLFQTCRRIVENVNGIISTYGNNTSPMGDLQVDPTKGIVGFGAGLHRWAFTLNQFAEIYASKFKTVVGKIIKRLWVDHFFSPTEKKWSKTDGEGGISLLKLAMQQWLPASDVFLTMIAIHLPSPVVAQKYRAEFIYEVMCPQDDEACLAIKECNPNAPLMVYISKMIPTLHRGRFFAFGRVFSGIVKSNQSVRIMGPNYVLGRKEDLYVKNIHRINLMMGRYIEPIEDVPCENICCLVGVDQYLTKTSAITTYENAYNLRAMKLSVTSVVRVVVEPRNPDDLPKLVEESGEHIVAGVGVLHLEICLKDLEEDYACISIKVSDSMVSYRETVSEESEIMCVSKSPNKHNRIYLKARPMPDGLPEDIDKDEITSRREFKARAHYLNEKYDYDINEARLQYENEIKYSCIVVFQWATKESVLAEENIRGVRFDIHHIILNSDAIHRGCGQIIPTARHAIYASMLTAKPRLFEPVYLYEVECPEVALGSIYGLLNCRRGYVFEDHQVAETSIFILRAYLTNNESFGGQAFPQYIFDHWTIINQDPFDDSTEVRQIINDI
;
A
#
# COMPACT_ATOMS: atom_id res chain seq x y z
N MET A 1 -13.09 -3.44 6.99
CA MET A 1 -11.75 -3.78 7.49
C MET A 1 -11.00 -4.63 6.47
N ALA A 2 -9.67 -4.60 6.47
CA ALA A 2 -8.83 -5.38 5.57
C ALA A 2 -8.10 -6.51 6.32
N ILE A 3 -7.84 -7.64 5.66
CA ILE A 3 -6.88 -8.63 6.18
C ILE A 3 -5.51 -8.38 5.55
N ILE A 4 -4.45 -8.36 6.34
CA ILE A 4 -3.06 -8.18 5.92
C ILE A 4 -2.26 -9.39 6.39
N ALA A 5 -1.48 -9.98 5.50
CA ALA A 5 -0.57 -11.06 5.86
C ALA A 5 0.52 -11.19 4.81
N HIS A 6 1.67 -11.72 5.21
CA HIS A 6 2.70 -12.19 4.28
C HIS A 6 2.23 -13.45 3.53
N PHE A 7 2.85 -13.71 2.37
CA PHE A 7 2.57 -14.88 1.55
C PHE A 7 2.68 -16.19 2.36
N GLY A 8 1.64 -17.02 2.31
CA GLY A 8 1.65 -18.31 3.00
C GLY A 8 1.34 -18.26 4.50
N HIS A 9 1.08 -17.09 5.10
CA HIS A 9 0.65 -16.97 6.51
C HIS A 9 -0.79 -17.48 6.79
N GLY A 10 -1.49 -18.02 5.80
CA GLY A 10 -2.81 -18.65 5.97
C GLY A 10 -4.01 -17.69 5.90
N LYS A 11 -3.85 -16.54 5.24
CA LYS A 11 -4.89 -15.52 5.06
C LYS A 11 -6.18 -16.05 4.42
N SER A 12 -6.09 -16.71 3.27
CA SER A 12 -7.27 -17.27 2.57
C SER A 12 -8.00 -18.34 3.40
N ILE A 13 -7.26 -19.13 4.18
CA ILE A 13 -7.84 -20.15 5.07
C ILE A 13 -8.68 -19.47 6.16
N LEU A 14 -8.19 -18.36 6.71
CA LEU A 14 -8.92 -17.58 7.71
C LEU A 14 -10.13 -16.86 7.11
N THR A 15 -10.04 -16.35 5.87
CA THR A 15 -11.20 -15.73 5.21
C THR A 15 -12.30 -16.76 4.95
N ASP A 16 -11.93 -17.95 4.47
CA ASP A 16 -12.89 -19.02 4.23
C ASP A 16 -13.52 -19.56 5.53
N LEU A 17 -12.78 -19.57 6.64
CA LEU A 17 -13.32 -19.91 7.96
C LEU A 17 -14.43 -18.93 8.39
N LEU A 18 -14.25 -17.63 8.12
CA LEU A 18 -15.26 -16.61 8.44
C LEU A 18 -16.49 -16.73 7.54
N VAL A 19 -16.27 -16.98 6.25
CA VAL A 19 -17.37 -17.22 5.28
C VAL A 19 -18.18 -18.46 5.67
N TYR A 20 -17.50 -19.53 6.11
CA TYR A 20 -18.15 -20.75 6.60
C TYR A 20 -19.08 -20.45 7.77
N LYS A 21 -18.62 -19.65 8.74
CA LYS A 21 -19.44 -19.29 9.90
C LYS A 21 -20.62 -18.41 9.55
N ALA A 22 -20.45 -17.49 8.60
CA ALA A 22 -21.54 -16.64 8.13
C ALA A 22 -22.64 -17.42 7.38
N GLY A 23 -22.50 -18.74 7.20
CA GLY A 23 -23.54 -19.61 6.67
C GLY A 23 -23.59 -19.68 5.14
N PHE A 24 -22.62 -19.07 4.44
CA PHE A 24 -22.57 -19.06 2.98
C PHE A 24 -22.06 -20.38 2.37
N ILE A 25 -21.44 -21.28 3.16
CA ILE A 25 -20.81 -22.52 2.68
C ILE A 25 -21.36 -23.76 3.40
N ILE A 26 -21.78 -24.78 2.64
CA ILE A 26 -22.19 -26.10 3.15
C ILE A 26 -20.95 -26.95 3.51
N SER A 27 -20.98 -27.62 4.67
CA SER A 27 -19.84 -28.13 5.46
C SER A 27 -18.84 -29.09 4.82
N GLN A 28 -19.14 -29.72 3.68
CA GLN A 28 -18.34 -30.86 3.17
C GLN A 28 -17.26 -30.49 2.13
N LYS A 29 -17.27 -29.30 1.53
CA LYS A 29 -16.30 -28.91 0.46
C LYS A 29 -15.33 -27.78 0.82
N ALA A 30 -15.35 -27.33 2.07
CA ALA A 30 -14.60 -26.14 2.51
C ALA A 30 -13.06 -26.25 2.42
N HIS A 31 -12.49 -27.46 2.34
CA HIS A 31 -11.03 -27.63 2.14
C HIS A 31 -10.61 -27.58 0.66
N GLU A 32 -11.52 -27.86 -0.28
CA GLU A 32 -11.20 -27.91 -1.72
C GLU A 32 -11.61 -26.64 -2.46
N MET A 33 -12.61 -25.92 -1.97
CA MET A 33 -13.12 -24.70 -2.60
C MET A 33 -12.71 -23.47 -1.81
N LEU A 34 -11.47 -23.00 -2.02
CA LEU A 34 -11.06 -21.65 -1.62
C LEU A 34 -12.08 -20.65 -2.20
N PHE A 35 -13.03 -20.18 -1.38
CA PHE A 35 -14.18 -19.39 -1.83
C PHE A 35 -13.70 -17.99 -2.24
N SER A 36 -12.75 -17.49 -1.48
CA SER A 36 -12.05 -16.21 -1.67
C SER A 36 -11.22 -16.12 -2.96
N ASN A 37 -10.78 -17.22 -3.55
CA ASN A 37 -10.03 -17.24 -4.83
C ASN A 37 -11.03 -17.40 -5.98
N ALA A 38 -11.45 -16.29 -6.59
CA ALA A 38 -12.50 -16.30 -7.61
C ALA A 38 -11.97 -16.74 -8.97
N ARG A 39 -10.72 -16.36 -9.30
CA ARG A 39 -10.13 -16.60 -10.64
C ARG A 39 -9.55 -18.02 -10.75
N LYS A 40 -9.50 -18.55 -11.97
CA LYS A 40 -8.89 -19.88 -12.25
C LYS A 40 -7.40 -19.90 -11.89
N LEU A 41 -6.67 -18.86 -12.31
CA LEU A 41 -5.24 -18.69 -12.02
C LEU A 41 -4.94 -18.66 -10.51
N GLU A 42 -5.79 -18.00 -9.72
CA GLU A 42 -5.65 -17.93 -8.26
C GLU A 42 -5.81 -19.31 -7.59
N LYS A 43 -6.64 -20.19 -8.17
CA LYS A 43 -6.83 -21.57 -7.67
C LYS A 43 -5.68 -22.47 -8.05
N GLU A 44 -5.15 -22.34 -9.27
CA GLU A 44 -4.04 -23.15 -9.75
C GLU A 44 -2.72 -22.82 -9.04
N ARG A 45 -2.44 -21.52 -8.85
CA ARG A 45 -1.19 -21.06 -8.22
C ARG A 45 -1.28 -20.93 -6.70
N TYR A 46 -2.47 -21.09 -6.09
CA TYR A 46 -2.72 -20.83 -4.66
C TYR A 46 -2.26 -19.43 -4.19
N ILE A 47 -2.27 -18.45 -5.11
CA ILE A 47 -1.93 -17.04 -4.85
C ILE A 47 -3.16 -16.20 -5.07
N LYS A 48 -3.40 -15.22 -4.20
CA LYS A 48 -4.44 -14.22 -4.37
C LYS A 48 -3.91 -13.02 -5.15
N THR A 49 -4.54 -12.66 -6.26
CA THR A 49 -4.11 -11.56 -7.13
C THR A 49 -5.01 -10.33 -7.00
N THR A 50 -6.30 -10.53 -6.70
CA THR A 50 -7.28 -9.43 -6.60
C THR A 50 -7.94 -9.36 -5.23
N SER A 51 -8.29 -8.14 -4.79
CA SER A 51 -9.03 -7.98 -3.54
C SER A 51 -10.52 -8.33 -3.70
N THR A 52 -11.08 -9.06 -2.73
CA THR A 52 -12.50 -9.46 -2.71
C THR A 52 -13.16 -9.07 -1.40
N THR A 53 -14.39 -8.57 -1.47
CA THR A 53 -15.15 -8.12 -0.30
C THR A 53 -16.18 -9.17 0.13
N ILE A 54 -16.30 -9.38 1.43
CA ILE A 54 -17.24 -10.30 2.07
C ILE A 54 -17.93 -9.51 3.18
N SER A 55 -19.26 -9.49 3.20
CA SER A 55 -20.02 -8.95 4.33
C SER A 55 -20.40 -10.08 5.29
N LEU A 56 -20.07 -9.92 6.56
CA LEU A 56 -20.33 -10.88 7.63
C LEU A 56 -21.35 -10.28 8.59
N TYR A 57 -22.34 -11.07 8.98
CA TYR A 57 -23.29 -10.72 10.02
C TYR A 57 -22.90 -11.43 11.31
N TYR A 58 -22.74 -10.68 12.40
CA TYR A 58 -22.39 -11.24 13.70
C TYR A 58 -23.21 -10.62 14.81
N GLU A 59 -23.76 -11.46 15.69
CA GLU A 59 -24.43 -11.02 16.91
C GLU A 59 -23.46 -11.14 18.08
N LEU A 60 -23.17 -10.00 18.72
CA LEU A 60 -22.33 -9.98 19.90
C LEU A 60 -23.16 -10.36 21.14
N PRO A 61 -22.64 -11.24 22.02
CA PRO A 61 -23.28 -11.49 23.31
C PRO A 61 -23.40 -10.21 24.14
N ALA A 62 -24.52 -10.04 24.86
CA ALA A 62 -24.79 -8.83 25.65
C ALA A 62 -23.67 -8.47 26.66
N LYS A 63 -22.92 -9.46 27.14
CA LYS A 63 -21.78 -9.27 28.06
C LYS A 63 -20.60 -8.56 27.40
N ASP A 64 -20.37 -8.85 26.12
CA ASP A 64 -19.25 -8.29 25.36
C ASP A 64 -19.60 -6.91 24.80
N LEU A 65 -20.90 -6.59 24.70
CA LEU A 65 -21.39 -5.28 24.29
C LEU A 65 -20.90 -4.17 25.23
N GLU A 66 -20.79 -4.45 26.53
CA GLU A 66 -20.26 -3.52 27.55
C GLU A 66 -18.77 -3.21 27.37
N LEU A 67 -18.02 -4.10 26.70
CA LEU A 67 -16.59 -3.91 26.41
C LEU A 67 -16.35 -3.07 25.16
N THR A 68 -17.38 -2.88 24.33
CA THR A 68 -17.26 -2.11 23.10
C THR A 68 -17.10 -0.62 23.43
N LYS A 69 -16.16 0.04 22.74
CA LYS A 69 -15.94 1.49 22.88
C LYS A 69 -16.84 2.32 21.96
N GLN A 70 -17.74 1.68 21.24
CA GLN A 70 -18.57 2.30 20.21
C GLN A 70 -19.94 2.67 20.78
N GLU A 71 -20.47 3.82 20.39
CA GLU A 71 -21.86 4.19 20.68
C GLU A 71 -22.78 3.28 19.87
N CYS A 72 -23.35 2.26 20.52
CA CYS A 72 -24.35 1.39 19.92
C CYS A 72 -25.75 1.92 20.25
N GLU A 73 -26.67 1.85 19.30
CA GLU A 73 -28.08 2.13 19.57
C GLU A 73 -28.61 1.17 20.66
N PRO A 74 -29.47 1.66 21.57
CA PRO A 74 -30.04 0.81 22.61
C PRO A 74 -30.85 -0.33 21.97
N ASN A 75 -30.48 -1.58 22.30
CA ASN A 75 -31.06 -2.85 21.83
C ASN A 75 -30.57 -3.42 20.49
N VAL A 76 -29.52 -2.87 19.87
CA VAL A 76 -28.90 -3.47 18.67
C VAL A 76 -27.64 -4.25 19.06
N SER A 77 -27.71 -5.58 19.01
CA SER A 77 -26.57 -6.51 19.25
C SER A 77 -25.88 -6.97 17.97
N TYR A 78 -26.32 -6.47 16.80
CA TYR A 78 -25.92 -6.96 15.49
C TYR A 78 -24.86 -6.07 14.86
N PHE A 79 -23.82 -6.69 14.33
CA PHE A 79 -22.71 -6.03 13.66
C PHE A 79 -22.60 -6.55 12.22
N LEU A 80 -22.56 -5.61 11.27
CA LEU A 80 -22.21 -5.88 9.88
C LEU A 80 -20.73 -5.58 9.68
N ILE A 81 -19.95 -6.61 9.37
CA ILE A 81 -18.50 -6.49 9.16
C ILE A 81 -18.21 -6.67 7.67
N SER A 82 -17.81 -5.60 7.00
CA SER A 82 -17.27 -5.68 5.64
C SER A 82 -15.78 -6.05 5.69
N LEU A 83 -15.47 -7.27 5.29
CA LEU A 83 -14.15 -7.85 5.24
C LEU A 83 -13.61 -7.76 3.81
N ILE A 84 -12.46 -7.12 3.64
CA ILE A 84 -11.76 -7.07 2.35
C ILE A 84 -10.52 -7.92 2.43
N ASP A 85 -10.53 -9.00 1.66
CA ASP A 85 -9.41 -9.90 1.53
C ASP A 85 -8.48 -9.38 0.44
N SER A 86 -7.34 -8.80 0.80
CA SER A 86 -6.35 -8.28 -0.16
C SER A 86 -5.36 -9.34 -0.65
N PRO A 87 -4.54 -9.08 -1.67
CA PRO A 87 -3.44 -9.96 -2.02
C PRO A 87 -2.40 -10.11 -0.90
N GLY A 88 -1.68 -11.23 -0.93
CA GLY A 88 -0.60 -11.56 -0.01
C GLY A 88 0.76 -11.67 -0.69
N HIS A 89 0.89 -11.35 -1.98
CA HIS A 89 2.18 -11.31 -2.68
C HIS A 89 2.61 -9.85 -2.89
N VAL A 90 3.93 -9.60 -2.84
CA VAL A 90 4.51 -8.25 -2.90
C VAL A 90 4.18 -7.51 -4.20
N ASP A 91 4.21 -8.21 -5.33
CA ASP A 91 3.88 -7.66 -6.66
C ASP A 91 2.45 -7.07 -6.76
N PHE A 92 1.53 -7.43 -5.86
CA PHE A 92 0.16 -6.91 -5.80
C PHE A 92 -0.04 -5.89 -4.65
N SER A 93 1.03 -5.25 -4.19
CA SER A 93 1.01 -4.23 -3.13
C SER A 93 0.16 -2.99 -3.47
N SER A 94 0.01 -2.67 -4.76
CA SER A 94 -0.92 -1.63 -5.24
C SER A 94 -2.37 -1.94 -4.82
N GLU A 95 -2.80 -3.19 -4.99
CA GLU A 95 -4.13 -3.66 -4.62
C GLU A 95 -4.36 -3.64 -3.09
N VAL A 96 -3.29 -3.87 -2.33
CA VAL A 96 -3.30 -3.77 -0.87
C VAL A 96 -3.47 -2.32 -0.44
N SER A 97 -2.74 -1.38 -1.06
CA SER A 97 -2.89 0.06 -0.80
C SER A 97 -4.32 0.54 -1.08
N VAL A 98 -4.89 0.08 -2.21
CA VAL A 98 -6.30 0.30 -2.59
C VAL A 98 -7.28 -0.12 -1.51
N THR A 99 -7.03 -1.29 -0.94
CA THR A 99 -7.89 -1.90 0.07
C THR A 99 -7.80 -1.16 1.42
N LEU A 100 -6.63 -0.63 1.77
CA LEU A 100 -6.40 0.07 3.03
C LEU A 100 -7.06 1.46 3.07
N CYS A 101 -7.06 2.21 1.97
CA CYS A 101 -7.66 3.55 1.95
C CYS A 101 -9.16 3.54 2.29
N ILE A 102 -9.90 2.51 1.88
CA ILE A 102 -11.34 2.37 2.18
C ILE A 102 -11.62 1.66 3.52
N SER A 103 -10.62 1.03 4.14
CA SER A 103 -10.79 0.26 5.38
C SER A 103 -10.50 1.09 6.62
N ASP A 104 -11.26 0.90 7.70
CA ASP A 104 -11.03 1.61 8.99
C ASP A 104 -10.14 0.85 9.98
N GLY A 105 -10.05 -0.46 9.78
CA GLY A 105 -9.22 -1.36 10.59
C GLY A 105 -8.58 -2.43 9.73
N ALA A 106 -7.49 -3.00 10.25
CA ALA A 106 -6.75 -4.06 9.58
C ALA A 106 -6.39 -5.20 10.53
N LEU A 107 -6.64 -6.44 10.09
CA LEU A 107 -6.23 -7.66 10.79
C LEU A 107 -4.89 -8.12 10.23
N VAL A 108 -3.83 -8.02 11.01
CA VAL A 108 -2.47 -8.45 10.69
C VAL A 108 -2.30 -9.90 11.11
N ILE A 109 -1.97 -10.78 10.17
CA ILE A 109 -1.73 -12.21 10.43
C ILE A 109 -0.24 -12.48 10.34
N VAL A 110 0.32 -13.00 11.43
CA VAL A 110 1.72 -13.40 11.55
C VAL A 110 1.79 -14.89 11.83
N ASP A 111 2.68 -15.61 11.17
CA ASP A 111 2.89 -17.03 11.43
C ASP A 111 3.84 -17.19 12.63
N CYS A 112 3.45 -18.06 13.57
CA CYS A 112 4.17 -18.31 14.81
C CYS A 112 5.59 -18.86 14.58
N THR A 113 5.84 -19.53 13.45
CA THR A 113 7.12 -20.17 13.11
C THR A 113 8.03 -19.26 12.29
N SER A 114 7.48 -18.54 11.31
CA SER A 114 8.27 -17.67 10.43
C SER A 114 8.45 -16.26 10.97
N GLY A 115 7.63 -15.84 11.95
CA GLY A 115 7.66 -14.50 12.52
C GLY A 115 7.15 -13.43 11.56
N ASP A 116 7.47 -12.18 11.86
CA ASP A 116 7.25 -11.04 10.99
C ASP A 116 8.25 -11.04 9.83
N ARG A 117 7.75 -10.82 8.61
CA ARG A 117 8.52 -10.80 7.35
C ARG A 117 8.41 -9.42 6.71
N LEU A 118 9.28 -9.14 5.73
CA LEU A 118 9.38 -7.83 5.06
C LEU A 118 8.01 -7.27 4.58
N GLN A 119 7.14 -8.15 4.08
CA GLN A 119 5.81 -7.75 3.63
C GLN A 119 4.87 -7.35 4.77
N THR A 120 4.95 -8.03 5.92
CA THR A 120 4.14 -7.70 7.10
C THR A 120 4.48 -6.29 7.56
N GLU A 121 5.77 -5.96 7.64
CA GLU A 121 6.24 -4.61 7.98
C GLU A 121 5.78 -3.57 6.97
N THR A 122 6.01 -3.82 5.67
CA THR A 122 5.65 -2.89 4.59
C THR A 122 4.16 -2.57 4.61
N VAL A 123 3.30 -3.58 4.72
CA VAL A 123 1.85 -3.36 4.71
C VAL A 123 1.36 -2.76 6.03
N LEU A 124 1.97 -3.09 7.17
CA LEU A 124 1.66 -2.47 8.46
C LEU A 124 2.02 -0.97 8.46
N ARG A 125 3.18 -0.60 7.89
CA ARG A 125 3.59 0.79 7.69
C ARG A 125 2.57 1.54 6.83
N LEU A 126 2.10 0.92 5.74
CA LEU A 126 1.05 1.51 4.89
C LEU A 126 -0.27 1.68 5.64
N ALA A 127 -0.67 0.70 6.44
CA ALA A 127 -1.90 0.78 7.24
C ALA A 127 -1.82 1.95 8.25
N ILE A 128 -0.69 2.13 8.92
CA ILE A 128 -0.48 3.24 9.86
C ILE A 128 -0.50 4.58 9.12
N ALA A 129 0.15 4.67 7.95
CA ALA A 129 0.17 5.88 7.14
C ALA A 129 -1.23 6.30 6.64
N GLU A 130 -2.11 5.33 6.37
CA GLU A 130 -3.51 5.54 5.99
C GLU A 130 -4.48 5.72 7.18
N HIS A 131 -3.91 5.85 8.39
CA HIS A 131 -4.62 5.96 9.66
C HIS A 131 -5.61 4.81 9.94
N VAL A 132 -5.19 3.59 9.60
CA VAL A 132 -5.94 2.35 9.83
C VAL A 132 -5.45 1.67 11.11
N LYS A 133 -6.38 1.27 11.99
CA LYS A 133 -6.02 0.64 13.26
C LYS A 133 -5.71 -0.86 13.09
N PRO A 134 -4.51 -1.34 13.48
CA PRO A 134 -4.16 -2.75 13.37
C PRO A 134 -4.66 -3.57 14.58
N ILE A 135 -5.01 -4.83 14.33
CA ILE A 135 -5.18 -5.90 15.33
C ILE A 135 -4.33 -7.10 14.90
N LEU A 136 -3.77 -7.87 15.83
CA LEU A 136 -2.78 -8.91 15.53
C LEU A 136 -3.38 -10.31 15.74
N PHE A 137 -3.09 -11.22 14.82
CA PHE A 137 -3.37 -12.63 14.96
C PHE A 137 -2.15 -13.48 14.66
N ILE A 138 -1.73 -14.28 15.65
CA ILE A 138 -0.64 -15.24 15.52
C ILE A 138 -1.22 -16.58 15.08
N ASN A 139 -0.93 -16.96 13.85
CA ASN A 139 -1.43 -18.15 13.17
C ASN A 139 -0.39 -19.29 13.15
N LYS A 140 -0.83 -20.48 12.74
CA LYS A 140 -0.02 -21.70 12.59
C LYS A 140 0.66 -22.22 13.86
N MET A 141 0.05 -21.97 15.03
CA MET A 141 0.54 -22.54 16.29
C MET A 141 0.59 -24.07 16.30
N ASP A 142 -0.21 -24.73 15.47
CA ASP A 142 -0.19 -26.17 15.26
C ASP A 142 1.16 -26.68 14.76
N ARG A 143 1.84 -25.95 13.88
CA ARG A 143 3.18 -26.32 13.41
C ARG A 143 4.20 -26.25 14.54
N ALA A 144 4.16 -25.17 15.32
CA ALA A 144 5.02 -24.99 16.49
C ALA A 144 4.81 -26.12 17.53
N LEU A 145 3.57 -26.52 17.78
CA LEU A 145 3.22 -27.55 18.76
C LEU A 145 3.45 -28.99 18.27
N LEU A 146 3.12 -29.30 17.01
CA LEU A 146 3.08 -30.66 16.49
C LEU A 146 4.31 -31.03 15.66
N GLU A 147 4.78 -30.11 14.80
CA GLU A 147 5.92 -30.35 13.90
C GLU A 147 7.24 -30.09 14.65
N LEU A 148 7.41 -28.86 15.13
CA LEU A 148 8.63 -28.42 15.83
C LEU A 148 8.68 -28.93 17.27
N LYS A 149 7.51 -29.24 17.87
CA LYS A 149 7.37 -29.68 19.27
C LYS A 149 8.11 -28.76 20.24
N LEU A 150 7.92 -27.45 20.06
CA LEU A 150 8.53 -26.43 20.91
C LEU A 150 8.15 -26.63 22.37
N GLU A 151 9.09 -26.35 23.27
CA GLU A 151 8.79 -26.27 24.70
C GLU A 151 7.83 -25.10 24.99
N GLN A 152 7.03 -25.23 26.05
CA GLN A 152 5.99 -24.26 26.40
C GLN A 152 6.56 -22.86 26.63
N GLU A 153 7.71 -22.77 27.31
CA GLU A 153 8.38 -21.50 27.57
C GLU A 153 8.93 -20.90 26.27
N HIS A 154 9.56 -21.72 25.42
CA HIS A 154 10.09 -21.24 24.14
C HIS A 154 8.97 -20.73 23.22
N LEU A 155 7.82 -21.41 23.17
CA LEU A 155 6.65 -20.96 22.41
C LEU A 155 6.12 -19.61 22.92
N PHE A 156 6.08 -19.42 24.24
CA PHE A 156 5.68 -18.16 24.85
C PHE A 156 6.65 -17.02 24.49
N GLN A 157 7.96 -17.26 24.61
CA GLN A 157 8.99 -16.29 24.23
C GLN A 157 8.91 -15.93 22.74
N THR A 158 8.65 -16.89 21.86
CA THR A 158 8.43 -16.63 20.42
C THR A 158 7.22 -15.74 20.19
N CYS A 159 6.08 -16.05 20.80
CA CYS A 159 4.88 -15.22 20.71
C CYS A 159 5.12 -13.79 21.24
N ARG A 160 5.86 -13.66 22.34
CA ARG A 160 6.23 -12.37 22.92
C ARG A 160 7.12 -11.56 21.99
N ARG A 161 8.16 -12.18 21.41
CA ARG A 161 9.04 -11.54 20.41
C ARG A 161 8.26 -11.04 19.20
N ILE A 162 7.31 -11.82 18.68
CA ILE A 162 6.45 -11.38 17.57
C ILE A 162 5.66 -10.12 17.94
N VAL A 163 5.08 -10.08 19.13
CA VAL A 163 4.33 -8.90 19.62
C VAL A 163 5.26 -7.69 19.78
N GLU A 164 6.46 -7.90 20.33
CA GLU A 164 7.47 -6.85 20.52
C GLU A 164 7.96 -6.29 19.17
N ASN A 165 8.22 -7.13 18.18
CA ASN A 165 8.63 -6.73 16.83
C ASN A 165 7.54 -5.88 16.15
N VAL A 166 6.28 -6.35 16.19
CA VAL A 166 5.14 -5.60 15.64
C VAL A 166 4.98 -4.24 16.35
N ASN A 167 5.14 -4.19 17.67
CA ASN A 167 5.12 -2.93 18.42
C ASN A 167 6.35 -2.04 18.12
N GLY A 168 7.50 -2.61 17.78
CA GLY A 168 8.67 -1.88 17.29
C GLY A 168 8.36 -1.14 15.98
N ILE A 169 7.69 -1.81 15.04
CA ILE A 169 7.24 -1.21 13.78
C ILE A 169 6.20 -0.12 14.05
N ILE A 170 5.20 -0.41 14.90
CA ILE A 170 4.15 0.56 15.26
C ILE A 170 4.74 1.78 15.96
N SER A 171 5.73 1.63 16.83
CA SER A 171 6.34 2.77 17.53
C SER A 171 7.26 3.61 16.65
N THR A 172 7.85 3.00 15.62
CA THR A 172 8.69 3.71 14.64
C THR A 172 7.86 4.61 13.72
N TYR A 173 6.70 4.12 13.24
CA TYR A 173 5.87 4.84 12.28
C TYR A 173 4.64 5.51 12.89
N GLY A 174 4.22 5.06 14.07
CA GLY A 174 3.09 5.61 14.82
C GLY A 174 3.54 6.76 15.71
N ASN A 175 3.08 7.97 15.40
CA ASN A 175 3.29 9.12 16.27
C ASN A 175 2.38 9.00 17.51
N ASN A 176 2.96 9.07 18.71
CA ASN A 176 2.20 9.12 19.97
C ASN A 176 1.28 10.35 20.10
N THR A 177 1.49 11.36 19.26
CA THR A 177 0.64 12.56 19.10
C THR A 177 -0.45 12.40 18.04
N SER A 178 -0.57 11.22 17.42
CA SER A 178 -1.58 10.97 16.40
C SER A 178 -2.99 10.96 16.99
N PRO A 179 -4.00 11.42 16.25
CA PRO A 179 -5.40 11.43 16.71
C PRO A 179 -5.99 10.02 16.87
N MET A 180 -5.24 8.97 16.51
CA MET A 180 -5.65 7.56 16.60
C MET A 180 -5.51 6.98 18.02
N GLY A 181 -4.78 7.66 18.90
CA GLY A 181 -4.49 7.19 20.25
C GLY A 181 -3.43 6.09 20.29
N ASP A 182 -3.48 5.25 21.32
CA ASP A 182 -2.54 4.14 21.50
C ASP A 182 -2.81 3.00 20.51
N LEU A 183 -1.86 2.78 19.60
CA LEU A 183 -1.89 1.75 18.56
C LEU A 183 -1.14 0.48 18.95
N GLN A 184 -0.49 0.44 20.12
CA GLN A 184 0.28 -0.72 20.53
C GLN A 184 -0.62 -1.94 20.70
N VAL A 185 -0.17 -3.07 20.14
CA VAL A 185 -0.86 -4.35 20.21
C VAL A 185 -0.48 -5.03 21.52
N ASP A 186 -1.45 -5.11 22.43
CA ASP A 186 -1.26 -5.77 23.73
C ASP A 186 -2.16 -6.99 23.87
N PRO A 187 -1.60 -8.18 24.16
CA PRO A 187 -2.38 -9.38 24.46
C PRO A 187 -3.31 -9.20 25.66
N THR A 188 -2.88 -8.43 26.67
CA THR A 188 -3.69 -8.15 27.87
C THR A 188 -4.91 -7.27 27.61
N LYS A 189 -4.92 -6.54 26.48
CA LYS A 189 -6.10 -5.77 26.05
C LYS A 189 -7.07 -6.63 25.23
N GLY A 190 -6.69 -7.83 24.82
CA GLY A 190 -7.46 -8.69 23.91
C GLY A 190 -7.25 -8.39 22.42
N ILE A 191 -6.29 -7.51 22.09
CA ILE A 191 -5.98 -7.07 20.72
C ILE A 191 -5.21 -8.15 19.93
N VAL A 192 -4.55 -9.07 20.65
CA VAL A 192 -3.78 -10.17 20.07
C VAL A 192 -4.55 -11.49 20.24
N GLY A 193 -4.83 -12.14 19.12
CA GLY A 193 -5.37 -13.49 19.07
C GLY A 193 -4.31 -14.53 18.72
N PHE A 194 -4.48 -15.74 19.23
CA PHE A 194 -3.58 -16.87 19.01
C PHE A 194 -4.35 -18.05 18.44
N GLY A 195 -3.82 -18.77 17.45
CA GLY A 195 -4.51 -19.97 16.97
C GLY A 195 -3.92 -20.64 15.75
N ALA A 196 -4.72 -21.54 15.19
CA ALA A 196 -4.44 -22.26 13.96
C ALA A 196 -5.68 -22.23 13.05
N GLY A 197 -5.62 -21.41 12.00
CA GLY A 197 -6.70 -21.27 11.03
C GLY A 197 -7.06 -22.58 10.33
N LEU A 198 -6.05 -23.43 10.05
CA LEU A 198 -6.24 -24.74 9.43
C LEU A 198 -7.10 -25.67 10.30
N HIS A 199 -6.82 -25.74 11.60
CA HIS A 199 -7.55 -26.57 12.55
C HIS A 199 -8.78 -25.89 13.16
N ARG A 200 -9.04 -24.63 12.79
CA ARG A 200 -10.23 -23.83 13.14
C ARG A 200 -10.40 -23.52 14.63
N TRP A 201 -9.30 -23.47 15.38
CA TRP A 201 -9.31 -23.01 16.77
C TRP A 201 -8.47 -21.76 16.93
N ALA A 202 -8.95 -20.84 17.76
CA ALA A 202 -8.24 -19.63 18.14
C ALA A 202 -8.73 -19.18 19.52
N PHE A 203 -7.96 -18.33 20.17
CA PHE A 203 -8.31 -17.78 21.47
C PHE A 203 -7.69 -16.40 21.68
N THR A 204 -8.30 -15.63 22.57
CA THR A 204 -7.70 -14.43 23.20
C THR A 204 -7.52 -14.69 24.69
N LEU A 205 -6.69 -13.87 25.34
CA LEU A 205 -6.50 -13.99 26.80
C LEU A 205 -7.80 -13.72 27.59
N ASN A 206 -8.74 -12.93 27.03
CA ASN A 206 -10.00 -12.61 27.68
C ASN A 206 -10.84 -13.87 27.94
N GLN A 207 -10.96 -14.75 26.93
CA GLN A 207 -11.72 -15.99 27.05
C GLN A 207 -11.16 -16.92 28.14
N PHE A 208 -9.83 -17.08 28.18
CA PHE A 208 -9.19 -17.84 29.26
C PHE A 208 -9.36 -17.18 30.61
N ALA A 209 -9.25 -15.86 30.68
CA ALA A 209 -9.41 -15.13 31.93
C ALA A 209 -10.83 -15.26 32.51
N GLU A 210 -11.87 -15.32 31.67
CA GLU A 210 -13.25 -15.59 32.12
C GLU A 210 -13.42 -17.01 32.68
N ILE A 211 -12.88 -18.00 31.98
CA ILE A 211 -12.89 -19.40 32.43
C ILE A 211 -12.16 -19.52 33.78
N TYR A 212 -10.99 -18.89 33.90
CA TYR A 212 -10.23 -18.92 35.15
C TYR A 212 -10.86 -18.06 36.25
N ALA A 213 -11.48 -16.93 35.92
CA ALA A 213 -12.17 -16.07 36.88
C ALA A 213 -13.32 -16.81 37.57
N SER A 214 -14.11 -17.57 36.80
CA SER A 214 -15.18 -18.40 37.36
C SER A 214 -14.65 -19.51 38.25
N LYS A 215 -13.55 -20.17 37.85
CA LYS A 215 -12.91 -21.25 38.64
C LYS A 215 -12.23 -20.76 39.92
N PHE A 216 -11.50 -19.64 39.85
CA PHE A 216 -10.77 -19.04 40.98
C PHE A 216 -11.58 -18.01 41.77
N LYS A 217 -12.85 -17.77 41.40
CA LYS A 217 -13.75 -16.78 42.02
C LYS A 217 -13.09 -15.39 42.17
N THR A 218 -12.40 -14.94 41.12
CA THR A 218 -11.62 -13.69 41.11
C THR A 218 -12.06 -12.80 39.93
N VAL A 219 -11.77 -11.50 39.98
CA VAL A 219 -12.08 -10.53 38.91
C VAL A 219 -11.26 -10.81 37.65
N VAL A 220 -11.93 -10.85 36.49
CA VAL A 220 -11.35 -11.12 35.16
C VAL A 220 -10.14 -10.23 34.86
N GLY A 221 -10.26 -8.92 35.06
CA GLY A 221 -9.17 -7.97 34.78
C GLY A 221 -7.87 -8.19 35.59
N LYS A 222 -7.94 -8.80 36.79
CA LYS A 222 -6.74 -9.15 37.56
C LYS A 222 -6.05 -10.41 37.01
N ILE A 223 -6.83 -11.35 36.46
CA ILE A 223 -6.30 -12.58 35.87
C ILE A 223 -5.66 -12.28 34.53
N ILE A 224 -6.28 -11.45 33.68
CA ILE A 224 -5.72 -11.09 32.36
C ILE A 224 -4.30 -10.54 32.49
N LYS A 225 -4.07 -9.60 33.44
CA LYS A 225 -2.75 -9.02 33.69
C LYS A 225 -1.70 -10.04 34.17
N ARG A 226 -2.14 -11.14 34.79
CA ARG A 226 -1.26 -12.19 35.30
C ARG A 226 -0.96 -13.28 34.28
N LEU A 227 -1.79 -13.44 33.24
CA LEU A 227 -1.62 -14.49 32.23
C LEU A 227 -0.50 -14.21 31.21
N TRP A 228 -0.10 -12.94 31.05
CA TRP A 228 0.88 -12.55 30.03
C TRP A 228 2.22 -12.03 30.59
N VAL A 229 2.27 -11.68 31.88
CA VAL A 229 3.49 -11.21 32.55
C VAL A 229 4.16 -12.40 33.24
N ASP A 230 5.48 -12.32 33.51
CA ASP A 230 6.33 -13.32 34.21
C ASP A 230 5.80 -13.66 35.63
N HIS A 231 4.67 -14.35 35.66
CA HIS A 231 3.91 -14.76 36.83
C HIS A 231 3.62 -16.24 36.69
N PHE A 232 4.33 -17.04 37.47
CA PHE A 232 4.18 -18.48 37.50
C PHE A 232 3.09 -18.85 38.50
N PHE A 233 2.24 -19.80 38.12
CA PHE A 233 1.23 -20.34 39.02
C PHE A 233 1.77 -21.63 39.64
N SER A 234 2.03 -21.62 40.95
CA SER A 234 2.41 -22.83 41.67
C SER A 234 1.16 -23.69 41.95
N PRO A 235 1.03 -24.91 41.39
CA PRO A 235 -0.12 -25.77 41.64
C PRO A 235 -0.24 -26.20 43.11
N THR A 236 0.90 -26.26 43.81
CA THR A 236 0.97 -26.66 45.23
C THR A 236 0.56 -25.53 46.16
N GLU A 237 0.96 -24.29 45.89
CA GLU A 237 0.64 -23.15 46.75
C GLU A 237 -0.67 -22.43 46.37
N LYS A 238 -1.21 -22.70 45.17
CA LYS A 238 -2.35 -21.96 44.58
C LYS A 238 -2.16 -20.43 44.63
N LYS A 239 -0.90 -19.99 44.61
CA LYS A 239 -0.46 -18.60 44.64
C LYS A 239 0.38 -18.33 43.40
N TRP A 240 0.32 -17.07 42.96
CA TRP A 240 1.14 -16.58 41.87
C TRP A 240 2.51 -16.21 42.43
N SER A 241 3.57 -16.83 41.92
CA SER A 241 4.97 -16.52 42.21
C SER A 241 5.62 -15.83 41.00
N LYS A 242 6.80 -15.23 41.21
CA LYS A 242 7.66 -14.71 40.12
C LYS A 242 8.79 -15.69 39.76
N THR A 243 8.70 -16.93 40.24
CA THR A 243 9.75 -17.95 40.11
C THR A 243 9.19 -19.24 39.52
N ASP A 244 9.90 -19.79 38.54
CA ASP A 244 9.57 -20.99 37.77
C ASP A 244 9.31 -22.24 38.62
N GLY A 245 8.30 -23.02 38.25
CA GLY A 245 8.00 -24.32 38.84
C GLY A 245 7.44 -25.27 37.78
N GLU A 246 8.05 -26.46 37.68
CA GLU A 246 7.83 -27.44 36.62
C GLU A 246 6.45 -28.14 36.67
N GLY A 247 5.82 -28.31 35.50
CA GLY A 247 4.97 -29.48 35.23
C GLY A 247 3.64 -29.21 34.53
N GLY A 248 3.55 -29.62 33.24
CA GLY A 248 2.27 -29.82 32.57
C GLY A 248 2.39 -30.54 31.22
N ILE A 249 1.68 -31.66 31.04
CA ILE A 249 1.50 -32.36 29.74
C ILE A 249 0.04 -32.26 29.31
N SER A 250 -0.16 -32.17 27.98
CA SER A 250 -1.44 -31.95 27.33
C SER A 250 -2.09 -33.23 26.76
N LEU A 251 -3.42 -33.27 26.81
CA LEU A 251 -4.29 -34.14 26.02
C LEU A 251 -5.19 -33.24 25.15
N LEU A 252 -4.56 -32.44 24.28
CA LEU A 252 -5.17 -31.25 23.64
C LEU A 252 -5.78 -31.50 22.25
N LYS A 253 -5.53 -32.66 21.63
CA LYS A 253 -5.70 -32.80 20.17
C LYS A 253 -7.14 -33.10 19.68
N LEU A 254 -8.09 -33.42 20.56
CA LEU A 254 -9.49 -33.68 20.18
C LEU A 254 -10.53 -32.74 20.83
N ALA A 255 -10.19 -32.07 21.93
CA ALA A 255 -11.13 -31.19 22.65
C ALA A 255 -11.20 -29.77 22.06
N MET A 256 -10.13 -29.29 21.40
CA MET A 256 -10.03 -27.88 20.99
C MET A 256 -10.96 -27.47 19.83
N GLN A 257 -11.45 -28.41 19.01
CA GLN A 257 -12.36 -28.08 17.90
C GLN A 257 -13.79 -27.75 18.35
N GLN A 258 -14.23 -28.26 19.50
CA GLN A 258 -15.52 -27.90 20.10
C GLN A 258 -15.42 -26.80 21.16
N TRP A 259 -14.24 -26.64 21.78
CA TRP A 259 -14.10 -25.77 22.95
C TRP A 259 -13.86 -24.30 22.62
N LEU A 260 -13.18 -23.97 21.52
CA LEU A 260 -12.83 -22.59 21.15
C LEU A 260 -12.90 -22.37 19.61
N PRO A 261 -14.10 -22.09 19.05
CA PRO A 261 -14.25 -21.82 17.63
C PRO A 261 -13.47 -20.57 17.23
N ALA A 262 -12.52 -20.71 16.31
CA ALA A 262 -11.66 -19.60 15.90
C ALA A 262 -12.45 -18.37 15.43
N SER A 263 -13.53 -18.60 14.69
CA SER A 263 -14.34 -17.56 14.09
C SER A 263 -15.16 -16.73 15.08
N ASP A 264 -15.54 -17.25 16.27
CA ASP A 264 -16.09 -16.41 17.35
C ASP A 264 -15.04 -15.42 17.82
N VAL A 265 -13.85 -15.94 18.14
CA VAL A 265 -12.73 -15.16 18.69
C VAL A 265 -12.38 -14.00 17.77
N PHE A 266 -12.29 -14.27 16.47
CA PHE A 266 -12.04 -13.25 15.46
C PHE A 266 -13.12 -12.17 15.41
N LEU A 267 -14.39 -12.57 15.36
CA LEU A 267 -15.50 -11.63 15.22
C LEU A 267 -15.65 -10.76 16.48
N THR A 268 -15.49 -11.35 17.67
CA THR A 268 -15.45 -10.62 18.94
C THR A 268 -14.28 -9.63 18.99
N MET A 269 -13.08 -10.05 18.59
CA MET A 269 -11.90 -9.19 18.57
C MET A 269 -12.08 -7.99 17.63
N ILE A 270 -12.63 -8.25 16.44
CA ILE A 270 -12.94 -7.22 15.44
C ILE A 270 -13.95 -6.22 16.01
N ALA A 271 -15.07 -6.70 16.54
CA ALA A 271 -16.16 -5.84 16.98
C ALA A 271 -15.80 -4.99 18.21
N ILE A 272 -14.98 -5.51 19.13
CA ILE A 272 -14.57 -4.78 20.34
C ILE A 272 -13.46 -3.75 20.04
N HIS A 273 -12.46 -4.11 19.23
CA HIS A 273 -11.21 -3.33 19.13
C HIS A 273 -11.10 -2.42 17.90
N LEU A 274 -11.72 -2.78 16.78
CA LEU A 274 -11.72 -1.93 15.59
C LEU A 274 -12.74 -0.78 15.74
N PRO A 275 -12.42 0.42 15.22
CA PRO A 275 -13.34 1.55 15.26
C PRO A 275 -14.47 1.38 14.23
N SER A 276 -15.63 1.97 14.53
CA SER A 276 -16.69 2.14 13.53
C SER A 276 -16.31 3.24 12.54
N PRO A 277 -16.91 3.25 11.33
CA PRO A 277 -16.84 4.35 10.38
C PRO A 277 -17.03 5.75 11.01
N VAL A 278 -18.03 5.91 11.88
CA VAL A 278 -18.34 7.17 12.57
C VAL A 278 -17.16 7.65 13.44
N VAL A 279 -16.49 6.74 14.13
CA VAL A 279 -15.31 7.07 14.96
C VAL A 279 -14.09 7.31 14.08
N ALA A 280 -13.89 6.49 13.04
CA ALA A 280 -12.75 6.55 12.15
C ALA A 280 -12.74 7.85 11.32
N GLN A 281 -13.88 8.24 10.77
CA GLN A 281 -13.98 9.42 9.92
C GLN A 281 -13.69 10.74 10.67
N LYS A 282 -13.97 10.82 11.98
CA LYS A 282 -13.67 12.01 12.79
C LYS A 282 -12.20 12.44 12.74
N TYR A 283 -11.27 11.48 12.75
CA TYR A 283 -9.84 11.76 12.65
C TYR A 283 -9.27 11.54 11.23
N ARG A 284 -9.95 10.77 10.37
CA ARG A 284 -9.50 10.51 8.99
C ARG A 284 -9.99 11.54 7.98
N ALA A 285 -11.08 12.27 8.23
CA ALA A 285 -11.66 13.21 7.26
C ALA A 285 -10.62 14.23 6.76
N GLU A 286 -9.82 14.79 7.68
CA GLU A 286 -8.76 15.76 7.37
C GLU A 286 -7.63 15.16 6.52
N PHE A 287 -7.39 13.84 6.62
CA PHE A 287 -6.39 13.13 5.82
C PHE A 287 -6.92 12.72 4.43
N ILE A 288 -8.19 12.35 4.34
CA ILE A 288 -8.85 11.87 3.12
C ILE A 288 -9.18 13.04 2.19
N TYR A 289 -9.50 14.21 2.72
CA TYR A 289 -9.80 15.41 1.93
C TYR A 289 -8.51 16.03 1.36
N GLU A 290 -8.47 16.36 0.06
CA GLU A 290 -7.23 16.77 -0.59
C GLU A 290 -6.66 18.10 -0.05
N VAL A 291 -7.56 19.04 0.25
CA VAL A 291 -7.24 20.34 0.82
C VAL A 291 -7.45 20.26 2.33
N MET A 292 -6.60 20.95 3.09
CA MET A 292 -6.83 21.09 4.53
C MET A 292 -8.24 21.64 4.74
N CYS A 293 -9.09 20.81 5.35
CA CYS A 293 -10.53 21.02 5.50
C CYS A 293 -10.83 22.47 5.88
N PRO A 294 -11.33 23.31 4.95
CA PRO A 294 -11.75 24.66 5.31
C PRO A 294 -12.89 24.52 6.33
N GLN A 295 -12.89 25.33 7.39
CA GLN A 295 -13.93 25.26 8.43
C GLN A 295 -15.35 25.46 7.88
N ASP A 296 -15.46 26.06 6.69
CA ASP A 296 -16.71 26.39 6.03
C ASP A 296 -17.16 25.37 4.96
N ASP A 297 -16.37 24.31 4.70
CA ASP A 297 -16.71 23.35 3.64
C ASP A 297 -17.65 22.24 4.14
N GLU A 298 -18.91 22.32 3.67
CA GLU A 298 -19.98 21.38 3.99
C GLU A 298 -19.60 19.93 3.66
N ALA A 299 -18.90 19.68 2.55
CA ALA A 299 -18.55 18.31 2.15
C ALA A 299 -17.55 17.67 3.12
N CYS A 300 -16.60 18.44 3.63
CA CYS A 300 -15.63 17.93 4.59
C CYS A 300 -16.26 17.71 5.98
N LEU A 301 -17.10 18.64 6.45
CA LEU A 301 -17.87 18.47 7.69
C LEU A 301 -18.79 17.25 7.61
N ALA A 302 -19.44 17.05 6.46
CA ALA A 302 -20.31 15.92 6.21
C ALA A 302 -19.57 14.57 6.26
N ILE A 303 -18.33 14.51 5.75
CA ILE A 303 -17.46 13.34 5.93
C ILE A 303 -17.06 13.18 7.40
N LYS A 304 -16.72 14.26 8.11
CA LYS A 304 -16.28 14.17 9.52
C LYS A 304 -17.39 13.68 10.45
N GLU A 305 -18.63 14.08 10.20
CA GLU A 305 -19.80 13.68 10.97
C GLU A 305 -20.45 12.38 10.47
N CYS A 306 -20.05 11.90 9.28
CA CYS A 306 -20.63 10.73 8.63
C CYS A 306 -22.16 10.85 8.47
N ASN A 307 -22.61 11.99 7.92
CA ASN A 307 -24.04 12.33 7.90
C ASN A 307 -24.74 11.79 6.63
N PRO A 308 -25.78 10.94 6.76
CA PRO A 308 -26.49 10.37 5.61
C PRO A 308 -27.36 11.38 4.86
N ASN A 309 -27.75 12.50 5.49
CA ASN A 309 -28.59 13.53 4.86
C ASN A 309 -27.79 14.65 4.19
N ALA A 310 -26.46 14.61 4.32
CA ALA A 310 -25.54 15.61 3.82
C ALA A 310 -25.16 15.32 2.34
N PRO A 311 -24.36 16.16 1.66
CA PRO A 311 -24.04 15.91 0.25
C PRO A 311 -23.31 14.58 0.06
N LEU A 312 -23.61 13.91 -1.06
CA LEU A 312 -23.00 12.64 -1.40
C LEU A 312 -21.50 12.82 -1.61
N MET A 313 -20.70 12.00 -0.96
CA MET A 313 -19.26 11.86 -1.22
C MET A 313 -18.91 10.37 -1.26
N VAL A 314 -18.51 9.88 -2.43
CA VAL A 314 -18.08 8.49 -2.64
C VAL A 314 -16.64 8.49 -3.14
N TYR A 315 -15.81 7.62 -2.59
CA TYR A 315 -14.47 7.37 -3.10
C TYR A 315 -14.43 6.03 -3.82
N ILE A 316 -14.11 6.06 -5.12
CA ILE A 316 -13.87 4.85 -5.91
C ILE A 316 -12.41 4.46 -5.75
N SER A 317 -12.19 3.23 -5.28
CA SER A 317 -10.86 2.71 -4.99
C SER A 317 -10.32 1.85 -6.13
N LYS A 318 -11.17 1.04 -6.77
CA LYS A 318 -10.79 0.19 -7.92
C LYS A 318 -11.96 -0.11 -8.84
N MET A 319 -11.61 -0.54 -10.04
CA MET A 319 -12.54 -1.12 -11.00
C MET A 319 -12.50 -2.65 -10.89
N ILE A 320 -13.66 -3.28 -10.70
CA ILE A 320 -13.79 -4.74 -10.64
C ILE A 320 -14.32 -5.25 -11.98
N PRO A 321 -13.64 -6.21 -12.63
CA PRO A 321 -14.12 -6.77 -13.89
C PRO A 321 -15.46 -7.51 -13.67
N THR A 322 -16.39 -7.32 -14.60
CA THR A 322 -17.66 -8.06 -14.58
C THR A 322 -17.54 -9.36 -15.37
N LEU A 323 -18.55 -10.24 -15.25
CA LEU A 323 -18.66 -11.41 -16.12
C LEU A 323 -18.87 -11.03 -17.61
N HIS A 324 -19.33 -9.81 -17.87
CA HIS A 324 -19.50 -9.28 -19.22
C HIS A 324 -18.23 -8.56 -19.66
N ARG A 325 -17.60 -9.07 -20.73
CA ARG A 325 -16.35 -8.55 -21.28
C ARG A 325 -16.44 -7.05 -21.58
N GLY A 326 -15.40 -6.31 -21.18
CA GLY A 326 -15.27 -4.87 -21.46
C GLY A 326 -16.08 -3.94 -20.55
N ARG A 327 -16.80 -4.45 -19.54
CA ARG A 327 -17.48 -3.64 -18.54
C ARG A 327 -16.88 -3.88 -17.16
N PHE A 328 -16.80 -2.80 -16.38
CA PHE A 328 -16.27 -2.82 -15.03
C PHE A 328 -17.26 -2.21 -14.04
N PHE A 329 -17.21 -2.69 -12.79
CA PHE A 329 -17.90 -2.07 -11.67
C PHE A 329 -16.94 -1.13 -10.94
N ALA A 330 -17.39 0.08 -10.64
CA ALA A 330 -16.63 1.01 -9.81
C ALA A 330 -16.87 0.62 -8.35
N PHE A 331 -15.84 0.06 -7.70
CA PHE A 331 -15.89 -0.35 -6.31
C PHE A 331 -15.34 0.76 -5.42
N GLY A 332 -16.12 1.13 -4.41
CA GLY A 332 -15.80 2.27 -3.58
C GLY A 332 -16.61 2.34 -2.30
N ARG A 333 -16.32 3.35 -1.50
CA ARG A 333 -16.96 3.61 -0.21
C ARG A 333 -17.71 4.93 -0.22
N VAL A 334 -18.92 4.92 0.34
CA VAL A 334 -19.72 6.13 0.58
C VAL A 334 -19.29 6.72 1.93
N PHE A 335 -18.70 7.91 1.91
CA PHE A 335 -18.26 8.62 3.12
C PHE A 335 -19.36 9.50 3.70
N SER A 336 -20.15 10.16 2.84
CA SER A 336 -21.24 11.06 3.23
C SER A 336 -22.41 10.93 2.26
N GLY A 337 -23.62 11.21 2.74
CA GLY A 337 -24.85 11.17 1.96
C GLY A 337 -25.34 9.75 1.66
N ILE A 338 -26.37 9.66 0.82
CA ILE A 338 -26.94 8.38 0.34
C ILE A 338 -26.81 8.34 -1.18
N VAL A 339 -26.28 7.24 -1.71
CA VAL A 339 -26.25 6.98 -3.15
C VAL A 339 -27.48 6.19 -3.56
N LYS A 340 -28.19 6.64 -4.60
CA LYS A 340 -29.39 6.00 -5.13
C LYS A 340 -29.22 5.61 -6.59
N SER A 341 -29.91 4.55 -6.99
CA SER A 341 -30.01 4.16 -8.39
C SER A 341 -30.69 5.27 -9.22
N ASN A 342 -30.17 5.53 -10.42
CA ASN A 342 -30.55 6.63 -11.31
C ASN A 342 -30.32 8.05 -10.76
N GLN A 343 -29.51 8.21 -9.72
CA GLN A 343 -29.10 9.52 -9.23
C GLN A 343 -28.07 10.16 -10.18
N SER A 344 -28.25 11.45 -10.46
CA SER A 344 -27.27 12.25 -11.20
C SER A 344 -26.12 12.65 -10.28
N VAL A 345 -24.90 12.34 -10.69
CA VAL A 345 -23.69 12.57 -9.90
C VAL A 345 -22.59 13.22 -10.74
N ARG A 346 -21.72 13.94 -10.05
CA ARG A 346 -20.50 14.54 -10.60
C ARG A 346 -19.34 13.60 -10.31
N ILE A 347 -18.68 13.15 -11.37
CA ILE A 347 -17.52 12.26 -11.32
C ILE A 347 -16.29 13.14 -11.49
N MET A 348 -15.46 13.21 -10.44
CA MET A 348 -14.23 14.01 -10.40
C MET A 348 -13.05 13.07 -10.62
N GLY A 349 -12.34 13.25 -11.74
CA GLY A 349 -11.10 12.53 -12.03
C GLY A 349 -9.97 12.92 -11.07
N PRO A 350 -8.84 12.22 -11.08
CA PRO A 350 -7.75 12.42 -10.13
C PRO A 350 -7.10 13.81 -10.21
N ASN A 351 -7.13 14.47 -11.38
CA ASN A 351 -6.54 15.81 -11.57
C ASN A 351 -7.57 16.94 -11.52
N TYR A 352 -8.82 16.64 -11.13
CA TYR A 352 -9.85 17.66 -11.02
C TYR A 352 -9.46 18.72 -10.00
N VAL A 353 -9.53 19.99 -10.41
CA VAL A 353 -9.32 21.16 -9.54
C VAL A 353 -10.59 22.01 -9.57
N LEU A 354 -11.02 22.46 -8.40
CA LEU A 354 -12.20 23.30 -8.25
C LEU A 354 -12.14 24.52 -9.19
N GLY A 355 -13.21 24.71 -9.96
CA GLY A 355 -13.36 25.80 -10.93
C GLY A 355 -12.92 25.46 -12.36
N ARG A 356 -12.21 24.35 -12.59
CA ARG A 356 -11.93 23.84 -13.93
C ARG A 356 -12.98 22.83 -14.37
N LYS A 357 -13.22 22.75 -15.69
CA LYS A 357 -14.08 21.72 -16.30
C LYS A 357 -13.30 20.48 -16.78
N GLU A 358 -11.98 20.52 -16.68
CA GLU A 358 -11.09 19.41 -16.99
C GLU A 358 -11.33 18.27 -15.98
N ASP A 359 -11.38 17.02 -16.45
CA ASP A 359 -11.61 15.82 -15.62
C ASP A 359 -12.91 15.83 -14.78
N LEU A 360 -13.96 16.50 -15.26
CA LEU A 360 -15.29 16.53 -14.63
C LEU A 360 -16.36 15.97 -15.55
N TYR A 361 -17.09 14.93 -15.10
CA TYR A 361 -18.19 14.33 -15.86
C TYR A 361 -19.47 14.29 -15.05
N VAL A 362 -20.59 14.72 -15.63
CA VAL A 362 -21.91 14.64 -14.99
C VAL A 362 -22.72 13.53 -15.64
N LYS A 363 -23.00 12.46 -14.88
CA LYS A 363 -23.63 11.24 -15.38
C LYS A 363 -24.51 10.60 -14.31
N ASN A 364 -25.38 9.69 -14.74
CA ASN A 364 -26.28 9.00 -13.85
C ASN A 364 -25.72 7.62 -13.48
N ILE A 365 -25.79 7.27 -12.20
CA ILE A 365 -25.49 5.91 -11.73
C ILE A 365 -26.65 5.02 -12.17
N HIS A 366 -26.40 3.99 -12.96
CA HIS A 366 -27.48 3.16 -13.51
C HIS A 366 -28.03 2.18 -12.47
N ARG A 367 -27.12 1.54 -11.72
CA ARG A 367 -27.46 0.54 -10.69
C ARG A 367 -26.36 0.50 -9.63
N ILE A 368 -26.74 0.14 -8.42
CA ILE A 368 -25.83 -0.14 -7.31
C ILE A 368 -25.91 -1.64 -7.01
N ASN A 369 -24.76 -2.25 -6.78
CA ASN A 369 -24.67 -3.65 -6.37
C ASN A 369 -23.83 -3.77 -5.10
N LEU A 370 -24.21 -4.69 -4.23
CA LEU A 370 -23.41 -5.15 -3.11
C LEU A 370 -22.69 -6.44 -3.50
N MET A 371 -21.39 -6.51 -3.20
CA MET A 371 -20.57 -7.69 -3.48
C MET A 371 -20.43 -8.55 -2.23
N MET A 372 -20.81 -9.81 -2.36
CA MET A 372 -20.62 -10.87 -1.37
C MET A 372 -19.72 -11.96 -1.94
N GLY A 373 -18.42 -11.69 -1.99
CA GLY A 373 -17.43 -12.55 -2.62
C GLY A 373 -17.66 -12.68 -4.12
N ARG A 374 -18.20 -13.82 -4.54
CA ARG A 374 -18.52 -14.10 -5.95
C ARG A 374 -19.95 -13.71 -6.34
N TYR A 375 -20.81 -13.48 -5.36
CA TYR A 375 -22.21 -13.11 -5.60
C TYR A 375 -22.35 -11.60 -5.61
N ILE A 376 -23.24 -11.13 -6.47
CA ILE A 376 -23.52 -9.72 -6.68
C ILE A 376 -25.02 -9.55 -6.49
N GLU A 377 -25.40 -8.72 -5.53
CA GLU A 377 -26.79 -8.45 -5.20
C GLU A 377 -27.12 -7.00 -5.52
N PRO A 378 -28.10 -6.72 -6.40
CA PRO A 378 -28.50 -5.36 -6.71
C PRO A 378 -29.28 -4.73 -5.55
N ILE A 379 -28.95 -3.48 -5.21
CA ILE A 379 -29.61 -2.71 -4.14
C ILE A 379 -30.06 -1.36 -4.70
N GLU A 380 -31.15 -0.80 -4.16
CA GLU A 380 -31.71 0.48 -4.60
C GLU A 380 -30.89 1.68 -4.13
N ASP A 381 -30.50 1.70 -2.85
CA ASP A 381 -29.75 2.76 -2.21
C ASP A 381 -28.73 2.24 -1.19
N VAL A 382 -27.68 3.02 -0.96
CA VAL A 382 -26.63 2.71 0.03
C VAL A 382 -26.32 3.98 0.82
N PRO A 383 -26.47 3.98 2.16
CA PRO A 383 -26.12 5.13 2.99
C PRO A 383 -24.60 5.25 3.15
N CYS A 384 -24.16 6.39 3.70
CA CYS A 384 -22.79 6.59 4.14
C CYS A 384 -22.31 5.46 5.06
N GLU A 385 -21.00 5.34 5.22
CA GLU A 385 -20.27 4.27 5.94
C GLU A 385 -19.96 3.04 5.09
N ASN A 386 -20.86 2.70 4.17
CA ASN A 386 -20.86 1.41 3.49
C ASN A 386 -20.04 1.39 2.21
N ILE A 387 -19.66 0.17 1.82
CA ILE A 387 -18.93 -0.12 0.59
C ILE A 387 -19.91 -0.66 -0.45
N CYS A 388 -19.84 -0.14 -1.68
CA CYS A 388 -20.73 -0.54 -2.76
C CYS A 388 -20.02 -0.61 -4.12
N CYS A 389 -20.65 -1.28 -5.06
CA CYS A 389 -20.27 -1.29 -6.47
C CYS A 389 -21.25 -0.46 -7.29
N LEU A 390 -20.73 0.51 -8.04
CA LEU A 390 -21.53 1.36 -8.93
C LEU A 390 -21.39 0.89 -10.38
N VAL A 391 -22.51 0.89 -11.10
CA VAL A 391 -22.58 0.52 -12.52
C VAL A 391 -22.88 1.77 -13.36
N GLY A 392 -22.17 1.91 -14.50
CA GLY A 392 -22.38 2.98 -15.49
C GLY A 392 -21.42 4.16 -15.35
N VAL A 393 -20.38 4.00 -14.53
CA VAL A 393 -19.32 4.99 -14.27
C VAL A 393 -18.00 4.63 -14.99
N ASP A 394 -17.94 3.42 -15.56
CA ASP A 394 -16.76 2.77 -16.13
C ASP A 394 -16.14 3.50 -17.33
N GLN A 395 -16.95 4.19 -18.12
CA GLN A 395 -16.46 4.92 -19.30
C GLN A 395 -15.72 6.21 -18.96
N TYR A 396 -15.93 6.74 -17.76
CA TYR A 396 -15.42 8.04 -17.34
C TYR A 396 -14.30 7.91 -16.31
N LEU A 397 -14.04 6.68 -15.84
CA LEU A 397 -13.15 6.38 -14.73
C LEU A 397 -12.17 5.28 -15.10
N THR A 398 -10.89 5.55 -14.93
CA THR A 398 -9.82 4.58 -15.20
C THR A 398 -9.29 3.91 -13.93
N LYS A 399 -9.18 4.62 -12.80
CA LYS A 399 -8.64 4.06 -11.54
C LYS A 399 -9.37 4.54 -10.30
N THR A 400 -8.97 5.68 -9.76
CA THR A 400 -9.52 6.28 -8.55
C THR A 400 -10.23 7.57 -8.89
N SER A 401 -11.28 7.86 -8.15
CA SER A 401 -12.04 9.10 -8.32
C SER A 401 -12.89 9.38 -7.10
N ALA A 402 -13.26 10.64 -6.96
CA ALA A 402 -14.30 11.06 -6.06
C ALA A 402 -15.58 11.31 -6.85
N ILE A 403 -16.71 10.87 -6.31
CA ILE A 403 -18.04 11.13 -6.86
C ILE A 403 -18.81 11.96 -5.84
N THR A 404 -19.46 13.02 -6.31
CA THR A 404 -20.18 13.95 -5.44
C THR A 404 -21.47 14.47 -6.06
N THR A 405 -22.40 14.91 -5.23
CA THR A 405 -23.55 15.74 -5.65
C THR A 405 -23.32 17.23 -5.43
N TYR A 406 -22.28 17.61 -4.68
CA TYR A 406 -22.01 19.00 -4.33
C TYR A 406 -21.12 19.67 -5.38
N GLU A 407 -21.42 20.93 -5.71
CA GLU A 407 -20.72 21.63 -6.78
C GLU A 407 -19.35 22.15 -6.37
N ASN A 408 -19.24 22.59 -5.11
CA ASN A 408 -18.01 23.17 -4.56
C ASN A 408 -17.14 22.16 -3.83
N ALA A 409 -17.39 20.86 -4.02
CA ALA A 409 -16.57 19.80 -3.41
C ALA A 409 -15.16 19.81 -4.00
N TYR A 410 -14.17 19.65 -3.12
CA TYR A 410 -12.81 19.33 -3.53
C TYR A 410 -12.68 17.83 -3.81
N ASN A 411 -11.61 17.48 -4.51
CA ASN A 411 -11.30 16.08 -4.74
C ASN A 411 -10.87 15.40 -3.43
N LEU A 412 -11.00 14.08 -3.40
CA LEU A 412 -10.40 13.29 -2.33
C LEU A 412 -8.94 13.01 -2.66
N ARG A 413 -8.11 12.88 -1.64
CA ARG A 413 -6.69 12.63 -1.77
C ARG A 413 -6.46 11.43 -2.68
N ALA A 414 -5.72 11.64 -3.77
CA ALA A 414 -5.28 10.57 -4.63
C ALA A 414 -4.41 9.59 -3.84
N MET A 415 -4.66 8.30 -4.04
CA MET A 415 -3.88 7.25 -3.43
C MET A 415 -2.41 7.35 -3.83
N LYS A 416 -1.52 7.28 -2.85
CA LYS A 416 -0.11 7.02 -3.12
C LYS A 416 0.07 5.52 -3.25
N LEU A 417 0.40 5.07 -4.45
CA LEU A 417 0.83 3.70 -4.64
C LEU A 417 2.17 3.54 -3.92
N SER A 418 2.26 2.54 -3.05
CA SER A 418 3.45 2.28 -2.25
C SER A 418 4.67 1.86 -3.08
N VAL A 419 4.43 1.32 -4.26
CA VAL A 419 5.48 0.83 -5.16
C VAL A 419 5.23 1.38 -6.56
N THR A 420 6.27 1.94 -7.17
CA THR A 420 6.27 2.37 -8.57
C THR A 420 6.37 1.15 -9.48
N SER A 421 5.71 1.18 -10.63
CA SER A 421 5.90 0.17 -11.67
C SER A 421 7.27 0.35 -12.31
N VAL A 422 8.22 -0.53 -12.01
CA VAL A 422 9.61 -0.41 -12.51
C VAL A 422 9.86 -1.30 -13.72
N VAL A 423 9.19 -2.46 -13.78
CA VAL A 423 9.35 -3.43 -14.87
C VAL A 423 8.46 -3.02 -16.03
N ARG A 424 9.03 -2.84 -17.21
CA ARG A 424 8.32 -2.51 -18.45
C ARG A 424 8.52 -3.61 -19.48
N VAL A 425 7.49 -3.93 -20.25
CA VAL A 425 7.60 -4.77 -21.46
C VAL A 425 6.88 -4.09 -22.61
N VAL A 426 7.41 -4.26 -23.81
CA VAL A 426 6.73 -3.88 -25.04
C VAL A 426 5.82 -5.02 -25.47
N VAL A 427 4.58 -4.70 -25.80
CA VAL A 427 3.54 -5.65 -26.22
C VAL A 427 3.11 -5.30 -27.64
N GLU A 428 3.23 -6.26 -28.53
CA GLU A 428 2.79 -6.13 -29.93
C GLU A 428 1.82 -7.26 -30.27
N PRO A 429 0.77 -7.00 -31.08
CA PRO A 429 -0.02 -8.09 -31.61
C PRO A 429 0.83 -8.90 -32.60
N ARG A 430 0.79 -10.24 -32.55
CA ARG A 430 1.51 -11.06 -33.55
C ARG A 430 1.00 -10.82 -34.96
N ASN A 431 -0.29 -10.57 -35.09
CA ASN A 431 -0.93 -10.23 -36.35
C ASN A 431 -1.22 -8.72 -36.37
N PRO A 432 -0.66 -7.94 -37.31
CA PRO A 432 -0.92 -6.50 -37.39
C PRO A 432 -2.40 -6.16 -37.62
N ASP A 433 -3.19 -7.06 -38.23
CA ASP A 433 -4.63 -6.84 -38.44
C ASP A 433 -5.43 -6.78 -37.12
N ASP A 434 -4.88 -7.35 -36.05
CA ASP A 434 -5.49 -7.37 -34.72
C ASP A 434 -5.13 -6.14 -33.87
N LEU A 435 -4.31 -5.21 -34.41
CA LEU A 435 -3.93 -3.96 -33.73
C LEU A 435 -5.13 -3.15 -33.19
N PRO A 436 -6.27 -3.01 -33.91
CA PRO A 436 -7.43 -2.28 -33.39
C PRO A 436 -8.06 -2.91 -32.13
N LYS A 437 -7.82 -4.20 -31.88
CA LYS A 437 -8.27 -4.87 -30.64
C LYS A 437 -7.34 -4.55 -29.47
N LEU A 438 -6.09 -4.16 -29.75
CA LEU A 438 -5.13 -3.73 -28.74
C LEU A 438 -5.32 -2.24 -28.43
N VAL A 439 -5.34 -1.33 -29.43
CA VAL A 439 -5.46 0.15 -29.23
C VAL A 439 -6.02 0.90 -30.47
N GLU A 440 -6.50 2.14 -30.26
CA GLU A 440 -6.90 3.14 -31.27
C GLU A 440 -5.75 4.06 -31.79
N GLU A 441 -4.57 4.12 -31.15
CA GLU A 441 -3.46 5.04 -31.53
C GLU A 441 -2.15 4.29 -31.87
N SER A 442 -1.42 4.80 -32.87
CA SER A 442 -0.17 4.21 -33.39
C SER A 442 1.05 4.54 -32.53
N GLY A 443 1.73 3.52 -31.98
CA GLY A 443 2.98 3.64 -31.23
C GLY A 443 3.40 2.30 -30.59
N GLU A 444 4.57 2.25 -29.96
CA GLU A 444 4.98 1.10 -29.16
C GLU A 444 4.14 1.01 -27.88
N HIS A 445 3.57 -0.15 -27.59
CA HIS A 445 2.70 -0.32 -26.44
C HIS A 445 3.47 -0.89 -25.26
N ILE A 446 3.78 -0.03 -24.30
CA ILE A 446 4.54 -0.40 -23.11
C ILE A 446 3.59 -0.71 -21.95
N VAL A 447 3.68 -1.92 -21.41
CA VAL A 447 2.99 -2.33 -20.19
C VAL A 447 3.98 -2.31 -19.04
N ALA A 448 3.66 -1.54 -17.99
CA ALA A 448 4.49 -1.44 -16.80
C ALA A 448 3.82 -2.15 -15.60
N GLY A 449 4.59 -2.99 -14.92
CA GLY A 449 4.20 -3.75 -13.73
C GLY A 449 5.11 -3.48 -12.53
N VAL A 450 4.63 -3.84 -11.34
CA VAL A 450 5.41 -3.76 -10.10
C VAL A 450 6.53 -4.80 -10.07
N GLY A 451 6.21 -6.01 -10.53
CA GLY A 451 7.14 -7.13 -10.61
C GLY A 451 6.77 -8.06 -11.76
N VAL A 452 7.66 -9.02 -12.02
CA VAL A 452 7.56 -9.94 -13.16
C VAL A 452 6.28 -10.79 -13.11
N LEU A 453 5.89 -11.28 -11.92
CA LEU A 453 4.69 -12.12 -11.77
C LEU A 453 3.42 -11.32 -12.04
N HIS A 454 3.35 -10.07 -11.56
CA HIS A 454 2.21 -9.21 -11.86
C HIS A 454 2.09 -8.96 -13.36
N LEU A 455 3.22 -8.72 -14.04
CA LEU A 455 3.23 -8.49 -15.47
C LEU A 455 2.83 -9.75 -16.26
N GLU A 456 3.33 -10.92 -15.89
CA GLU A 456 2.92 -12.21 -16.47
C GLU A 456 1.41 -12.43 -16.40
N ILE A 457 0.79 -12.14 -15.24
CA ILE A 457 -0.66 -12.30 -15.06
C ILE A 457 -1.43 -11.26 -15.89
N CYS A 458 -0.99 -10.00 -15.93
CA CYS A 458 -1.61 -8.97 -16.75
C CYS A 458 -1.58 -9.30 -18.25
N LEU A 459 -0.44 -9.82 -18.74
CA LEU A 459 -0.30 -10.23 -20.13
C LEU A 459 -1.20 -11.42 -20.46
N LYS A 460 -1.31 -12.38 -19.54
CA LYS A 460 -2.21 -13.52 -19.69
C LYS A 460 -3.67 -13.09 -19.70
N ASP A 461 -4.08 -12.21 -18.78
CA ASP A 461 -5.43 -11.64 -18.77
C ASP A 461 -5.71 -10.85 -20.07
N LEU A 462 -4.72 -10.13 -20.61
CA LEU A 462 -4.83 -9.40 -21.88
C LEU A 462 -5.03 -10.36 -23.07
N GLU A 463 -4.23 -11.43 -23.16
CA GLU A 463 -4.30 -12.43 -24.22
C GLU A 463 -5.55 -13.31 -24.15
N GLU A 464 -5.99 -13.72 -22.95
CA GLU A 464 -7.12 -14.65 -22.77
C GLU A 464 -8.48 -13.97 -22.64
N ASP A 465 -8.58 -12.90 -21.85
CA ASP A 465 -9.87 -12.33 -21.41
C ASP A 465 -10.25 -11.00 -22.07
N TYR A 466 -9.29 -10.09 -22.26
CA TYR A 466 -9.57 -8.73 -22.76
C TYR A 466 -9.44 -8.61 -24.28
N ALA A 467 -8.23 -8.76 -24.83
CA ALA A 467 -7.97 -8.58 -26.25
C ALA A 467 -8.28 -9.86 -27.05
N CYS A 468 -8.14 -11.04 -26.44
CA CYS A 468 -8.36 -12.34 -27.08
C CYS A 468 -7.52 -12.53 -28.36
N ILE A 469 -6.27 -12.06 -28.35
CA ILE A 469 -5.34 -12.11 -29.48
C ILE A 469 -3.98 -12.61 -28.99
N SER A 470 -3.25 -13.28 -29.87
CA SER A 470 -1.88 -13.68 -29.56
C SER A 470 -0.95 -12.47 -29.56
N ILE A 471 -0.26 -12.27 -28.45
CA ILE A 471 0.68 -11.16 -28.28
C ILE A 471 2.14 -11.64 -28.39
N LYS A 472 3.01 -10.72 -28.78
CA LYS A 472 4.46 -10.83 -28.73
C LYS A 472 4.94 -9.86 -27.65
N VAL A 473 5.75 -10.36 -26.75
CA VAL A 473 6.24 -9.62 -25.57
C VAL A 473 7.76 -9.50 -25.72
N SER A 474 8.30 -8.31 -25.56
CA SER A 474 9.75 -8.07 -25.53
C SER A 474 10.37 -8.55 -24.22
N ASP A 475 11.69 -8.50 -24.14
CA ASP A 475 12.38 -8.63 -22.86
C ASP A 475 12.01 -7.47 -21.93
N SER A 476 12.07 -7.74 -20.62
CA SER A 476 11.73 -6.76 -19.59
C SER A 476 12.80 -5.69 -19.47
N MET A 477 12.39 -4.43 -19.56
CA MET A 477 13.25 -3.27 -19.36
C MET A 477 13.04 -2.68 -17.96
N VAL A 478 14.12 -2.14 -17.39
CA VAL A 478 14.14 -1.45 -16.09
C VAL A 478 14.06 0.05 -16.33
N SER A 479 13.27 0.76 -15.51
CA SER A 479 13.22 2.22 -15.57
C SER A 479 14.44 2.83 -14.88
N TYR A 480 15.22 3.65 -15.59
CA TYR A 480 16.33 4.41 -15.02
C TYR A 480 15.90 5.85 -14.64
N ARG A 481 16.77 6.55 -13.92
CA ARG A 481 16.64 7.98 -13.65
C ARG A 481 17.96 8.70 -13.97
N GLU A 482 17.88 9.97 -14.31
CA GLU A 482 19.07 10.78 -14.59
C GLU A 482 19.38 11.74 -13.45
N THR A 483 20.66 11.97 -13.17
CA THR A 483 21.14 12.93 -12.17
C THR A 483 22.41 13.62 -12.64
N VAL A 484 22.93 14.55 -11.83
CA VAL A 484 24.21 15.22 -12.03
C VAL A 484 25.11 14.96 -10.81
N SER A 485 26.41 14.77 -11.03
CA SER A 485 27.36 14.48 -9.95
C SER A 485 27.97 15.72 -9.33
N GLU A 486 28.13 16.80 -10.10
CA GLU A 486 28.83 18.02 -9.69
C GLU A 486 28.03 19.27 -10.08
N GLU A 487 28.45 20.44 -9.59
CA GLU A 487 27.92 21.70 -10.11
C GLU A 487 28.43 21.95 -11.54
N SER A 488 27.60 22.52 -12.41
CA SER A 488 28.00 22.99 -13.74
C SER A 488 29.27 23.84 -13.67
N GLU A 489 30.33 23.37 -14.34
CA GLU A 489 31.62 24.05 -14.38
C GLU A 489 31.54 25.46 -14.99
N ILE A 490 30.62 25.63 -15.95
CA ILE A 490 30.47 26.86 -16.75
C ILE A 490 29.04 27.38 -16.59
N MET A 491 28.87 28.71 -16.62
CA MET A 491 27.55 29.33 -16.70
C MET A 491 26.96 29.12 -18.10
N CYS A 492 25.97 28.22 -18.22
CA CYS A 492 25.32 27.93 -19.49
C CYS A 492 24.38 29.07 -19.89
N VAL A 493 24.42 29.44 -21.18
CA VAL A 493 23.54 30.47 -21.75
C VAL A 493 22.80 29.91 -22.96
N SER A 494 21.49 30.12 -22.99
CA SER A 494 20.67 29.85 -24.16
C SER A 494 20.03 31.14 -24.67
N LYS A 495 19.89 31.24 -26.00
CA LYS A 495 19.28 32.39 -26.68
C LYS A 495 17.97 31.97 -27.32
N SER A 496 16.97 32.83 -27.27
CA SER A 496 15.71 32.58 -27.96
C SER A 496 15.86 32.56 -29.48
N PRO A 497 14.92 31.93 -30.20
CA PRO A 497 14.89 31.96 -31.68
C PRO A 497 14.98 33.39 -32.24
N ASN A 498 14.31 34.36 -31.59
CA ASN A 498 14.39 35.77 -31.93
C ASN A 498 15.67 36.49 -31.43
N LYS A 499 16.59 35.79 -30.76
CA LYS A 499 17.88 36.27 -30.21
C LYS A 499 17.81 37.37 -29.15
N HIS A 500 16.62 37.80 -28.75
CA HIS A 500 16.42 38.89 -27.80
C HIS A 500 16.40 38.44 -26.34
N ASN A 501 15.98 37.21 -26.07
CA ASN A 501 15.93 36.66 -24.71
C ASN A 501 17.14 35.76 -24.46
N ARG A 502 17.73 35.86 -23.28
CA ARG A 502 18.84 34.99 -22.84
C ARG A 502 18.61 34.51 -21.43
N ILE A 503 18.78 33.22 -21.21
CA ILE A 503 18.63 32.59 -19.89
C ILE A 503 19.98 32.00 -19.50
N TYR A 504 20.47 32.37 -18.33
CA TYR A 504 21.71 31.88 -17.73
C TYR A 504 21.39 30.94 -16.59
N LEU A 505 21.87 29.71 -16.67
CA LEU A 505 21.47 28.62 -15.79
C LEU A 505 22.66 27.75 -15.39
N LYS A 506 22.66 27.28 -14.15
CA LYS A 506 23.55 26.22 -13.65
C LYS A 506 22.74 25.09 -13.02
N ALA A 507 23.25 23.86 -13.14
CA ALA A 507 22.72 22.68 -12.47
C ALA A 507 23.71 22.25 -11.37
N ARG A 508 23.19 21.71 -10.27
CA ARG A 508 23.98 21.06 -9.21
C ARG A 508 23.20 19.90 -8.57
N PRO A 509 23.89 18.91 -7.99
CA PRO A 509 23.22 17.87 -7.22
C PRO A 509 22.51 18.48 -6.00
N MET A 510 21.36 17.92 -5.65
CA MET A 510 20.74 18.16 -4.34
C MET A 510 21.58 17.48 -3.24
N PRO A 511 21.58 18.02 -2.01
CA PRO A 511 22.20 17.33 -0.88
C PRO A 511 21.59 15.96 -0.63
N ASP A 512 22.41 15.02 -0.18
CA ASP A 512 21.98 13.67 0.17
C ASP A 512 20.88 13.72 1.24
N GLY A 513 19.88 12.84 1.13
CA GLY A 513 18.72 12.81 2.03
C GLY A 513 17.60 13.76 1.60
N LEU A 514 17.87 14.84 0.86
CA LEU A 514 16.83 15.77 0.42
C LEU A 514 15.87 15.14 -0.61
N PRO A 515 16.35 14.40 -1.64
CA PRO A 515 15.46 13.68 -2.54
C PRO A 515 14.57 12.67 -1.80
N GLU A 516 15.10 11.97 -0.80
CA GLU A 516 14.35 10.99 0.00
C GLU A 516 13.26 11.65 0.84
N ASP A 517 13.54 12.82 1.43
CA ASP A 517 12.55 13.61 2.18
C ASP A 517 11.43 14.14 1.27
N ILE A 518 11.75 14.49 0.02
CA ILE A 518 10.76 14.91 -0.99
C ILE A 518 9.88 13.72 -1.35
N ASP A 519 10.46 12.54 -1.62
CA ASP A 519 9.71 11.32 -1.93
C ASP A 519 8.81 10.85 -0.78
N LYS A 520 9.25 11.06 0.48
CA LYS A 520 8.47 10.78 1.69
C LYS A 520 7.40 11.83 2.00
N ASP A 521 7.32 12.90 1.22
CA ASP A 521 6.44 14.05 1.44
C ASP A 521 6.66 14.76 2.80
N GLU A 522 7.87 14.69 3.34
CA GLU A 522 8.32 15.57 4.40
C GLU A 522 8.44 17.01 3.89
N ILE A 523 8.76 17.17 2.61
CA ILE A 523 8.76 18.46 1.91
C ILE A 523 7.83 18.38 0.71
N THR A 524 6.69 19.07 0.78
CA THR A 524 5.73 19.14 -0.33
C THR A 524 5.58 20.58 -0.82
N SER A 525 5.25 20.75 -2.10
CA SER A 525 4.89 22.04 -2.71
C SER A 525 3.69 22.72 -2.03
N ARG A 526 2.85 21.94 -1.34
CA ARG A 526 1.63 22.37 -0.63
C ARG A 526 1.91 23.03 0.73
N ARG A 527 3.05 22.76 1.37
CA ARG A 527 3.39 23.35 2.67
C ARG A 527 3.67 24.85 2.53
N GLU A 528 3.42 25.61 3.59
CA GLU A 528 3.71 27.05 3.61
C GLU A 528 5.20 27.31 3.33
N PHE A 529 5.49 28.31 2.49
CA PHE A 529 6.85 28.69 2.10
C PHE A 529 7.78 28.92 3.29
N LYS A 530 7.27 29.54 4.38
CA LYS A 530 8.06 29.83 5.58
C LYS A 530 8.47 28.55 6.31
N ALA A 531 7.53 27.65 6.55
CA ALA A 531 7.78 26.37 7.22
C ALA A 531 8.76 25.51 6.41
N ARG A 532 8.58 25.45 5.08
CA ARG A 532 9.50 24.75 4.19
C ARG A 532 10.91 25.34 4.21
N ALA A 533 11.02 26.67 4.18
CA ALA A 533 12.32 27.34 4.22
C ALA A 533 13.06 27.13 5.55
N HIS A 534 12.34 27.13 6.68
CA HIS A 534 12.93 26.79 7.97
C HIS A 534 13.42 25.34 8.01
N TYR A 535 12.63 24.39 7.54
CA TYR A 535 13.02 22.98 7.47
C TYR A 535 14.29 22.77 6.61
N LEU A 536 14.33 23.40 5.43
CA LEU A 536 15.48 23.33 4.53
C LEU A 536 16.74 23.99 5.14
N ASN A 537 16.59 25.09 5.88
CA ASN A 537 17.70 25.74 6.55
C ASN A 537 18.22 24.91 7.74
N GLU A 538 17.33 24.39 8.58
CA GLU A 538 17.70 23.64 9.79
C GLU A 538 18.32 22.28 9.48
N LYS A 539 17.78 21.54 8.50
CA LYS A 539 18.22 20.17 8.18
C LYS A 539 19.32 20.11 7.12
N TYR A 540 19.29 21.02 6.15
CA TYR A 540 20.14 20.98 4.95
C TYR A 540 20.98 22.24 4.72
N ASP A 541 21.00 23.18 5.67
CA ASP A 541 21.75 24.44 5.60
C ASP A 541 21.47 25.29 4.34
N TYR A 542 20.23 25.23 3.83
CA TYR A 542 19.80 26.10 2.73
C TYR A 542 19.62 27.53 3.19
N ASP A 543 19.95 28.50 2.33
CA ASP A 543 19.58 29.89 2.58
C ASP A 543 18.05 30.05 2.60
N ILE A 544 17.55 30.64 3.69
CA ILE A 544 16.14 30.95 3.90
C ILE A 544 15.61 31.83 2.77
N ASN A 545 16.43 32.74 2.25
CA ASN A 545 16.01 33.65 1.17
C ASN A 545 15.79 32.89 -0.14
N GLU A 546 16.72 32.00 -0.52
CA GLU A 546 16.56 31.13 -1.69
C GLU A 546 15.31 30.24 -1.56
N ALA A 547 15.05 29.70 -0.38
CA ALA A 547 13.92 28.81 -0.13
C ALA A 547 12.55 29.54 -0.09
N ARG A 548 12.54 30.85 0.20
CA ARG A 548 11.34 31.71 0.25
C ARG A 548 11.05 32.46 -1.04
N LEU A 549 11.97 32.45 -1.99
CA LEU A 549 11.92 33.39 -3.11
C LEU A 549 10.66 33.18 -3.97
N GLN A 550 9.76 34.17 -3.95
CA GLN A 550 8.62 34.26 -4.87
C GLN A 550 8.99 35.19 -6.01
N TYR A 551 9.26 34.63 -7.19
CA TYR A 551 9.28 35.42 -8.42
C TYR A 551 7.83 35.61 -8.92
N GLU A 552 7.33 36.84 -8.88
CA GLU A 552 6.17 37.28 -9.66
C GLU A 552 6.64 37.77 -11.04
N ASN A 553 7.09 36.84 -11.88
CA ASN A 553 7.52 37.15 -13.24
C ASN A 553 6.44 36.73 -14.25
N GLU A 554 6.20 37.54 -15.27
CA GLU A 554 5.31 37.23 -16.40
C GLU A 554 5.67 35.90 -17.09
N ILE A 555 6.94 35.50 -17.05
CA ILE A 555 7.47 34.26 -17.65
C ILE A 555 7.36 33.02 -16.73
N LYS A 556 6.86 33.17 -15.50
CA LYS A 556 6.81 32.09 -14.50
C LYS A 556 6.11 30.85 -15.03
N TYR A 557 4.96 31.04 -15.68
CA TYR A 557 4.20 29.94 -16.26
C TYR A 557 5.01 29.18 -17.32
N SER A 558 5.64 29.90 -18.25
CA SER A 558 6.48 29.28 -19.29
C SER A 558 7.67 28.51 -18.70
N CYS A 559 8.29 29.04 -17.64
CA CYS A 559 9.38 28.37 -16.92
C CYS A 559 8.91 27.11 -16.16
N ILE A 560 7.71 27.10 -15.59
CA ILE A 560 7.17 25.91 -14.92
C ILE A 560 6.87 24.82 -15.96
N VAL A 561 6.24 25.17 -17.08
CA VAL A 561 5.89 24.23 -18.14
C VAL A 561 7.14 23.58 -18.73
N VAL A 562 8.17 24.38 -19.06
CA VAL A 562 9.42 23.83 -19.59
C VAL A 562 10.18 23.02 -18.55
N PHE A 563 10.15 23.41 -17.28
CA PHE A 563 10.77 22.65 -16.21
C PHE A 563 10.14 21.26 -16.10
N GLN A 564 8.81 21.19 -16.02
CA GLN A 564 8.08 19.92 -15.97
C GLN A 564 8.38 19.01 -17.16
N TRP A 565 8.50 19.60 -18.36
CA TRP A 565 8.83 18.84 -19.56
C TRP A 565 10.29 18.36 -19.56
N ALA A 566 11.25 19.25 -19.32
CA ALA A 566 12.67 18.92 -19.32
C ALA A 566 13.07 17.95 -18.19
N THR A 567 12.35 17.93 -17.07
CA THR A 567 12.55 16.94 -16.01
C THR A 567 11.95 15.58 -16.31
N LYS A 568 11.03 15.50 -17.27
CA LYS A 568 10.40 14.25 -17.70
C LYS A 568 11.21 13.56 -18.79
N GLU A 569 11.73 14.35 -19.73
CA GLU A 569 12.59 13.89 -20.83
C GLU A 569 13.96 14.55 -20.67
N SER A 570 14.90 13.83 -20.03
CA SER A 570 16.25 14.32 -19.79
C SER A 570 17.18 14.10 -20.99
N VAL A 571 18.46 14.45 -20.84
CA VAL A 571 19.43 14.57 -21.95
C VAL A 571 20.05 13.25 -22.37
N LEU A 572 20.26 12.30 -21.46
CA LEU A 572 21.03 11.09 -21.79
C LEU A 572 20.16 10.05 -22.50
N ALA A 573 19.01 9.71 -21.93
CA ALA A 573 18.16 8.60 -22.35
C ALA A 573 16.66 8.96 -22.30
N GLU A 574 16.33 10.26 -22.33
CA GLU A 574 14.94 10.77 -22.24
C GLU A 574 14.15 10.25 -21.02
N GLU A 575 14.84 9.85 -19.95
CA GLU A 575 14.23 9.40 -18.70
C GLU A 575 14.09 10.54 -17.68
N ASN A 576 13.28 10.31 -16.63
CA ASN A 576 13.02 11.36 -15.63
C ASN A 576 14.28 11.72 -14.82
N ILE A 577 14.43 13.02 -14.53
CA ILE A 577 15.49 13.56 -13.68
C ILE A 577 15.16 13.34 -12.19
N ARG A 578 16.17 12.97 -11.40
CA ARG A 578 16.10 12.84 -9.93
C ARG A 578 17.25 13.60 -9.26
N GLY A 579 16.95 14.36 -8.21
CA GLY A 579 17.98 14.93 -7.33
C GLY A 579 18.80 16.08 -7.95
N VAL A 580 18.27 16.79 -8.94
CA VAL A 580 18.97 17.92 -9.59
C VAL A 580 18.32 19.25 -9.25
N ARG A 581 19.14 20.19 -8.76
CA ARG A 581 18.75 21.57 -8.51
C ARG A 581 19.24 22.46 -9.67
N PHE A 582 18.35 23.31 -10.16
CA PHE A 582 18.66 24.27 -11.23
C PHE A 582 18.57 25.70 -10.70
N ASP A 583 19.66 26.44 -10.83
CA ASP A 583 19.78 27.82 -10.39
C ASP A 583 19.80 28.76 -11.60
N ILE A 584 18.78 29.60 -11.69
CA ILE A 584 18.69 30.65 -12.72
C ILE A 584 19.40 31.89 -12.17
N HIS A 585 20.58 32.21 -12.71
CA HIS A 585 21.36 33.36 -12.25
C HIS A 585 20.89 34.67 -12.87
N HIS A 586 20.70 34.68 -14.19
CA HIS A 586 20.36 35.90 -14.92
C HIS A 586 19.39 35.59 -16.07
N ILE A 587 18.46 36.51 -16.30
CA ILE A 587 17.55 36.48 -17.44
C ILE A 587 17.59 37.85 -18.11
N ILE A 588 17.89 37.86 -19.40
CA ILE A 588 17.77 39.04 -20.26
C ILE A 588 16.49 38.85 -21.07
N LEU A 589 15.54 39.75 -20.93
CA LEU A 589 14.27 39.70 -21.65
C LEU A 589 14.14 40.90 -22.59
N ASN A 590 13.46 40.71 -23.71
CA ASN A 590 13.07 41.84 -24.57
C ASN A 590 12.07 42.75 -23.83
N SER A 591 12.09 44.07 -24.11
CA SER A 591 11.14 45.04 -23.53
C SER A 591 9.69 44.68 -23.85
N ASP A 592 9.44 44.17 -25.06
CA ASP A 592 8.10 43.95 -25.57
C ASP A 592 7.60 42.54 -25.28
N ALA A 593 6.44 42.43 -24.63
CA ALA A 593 5.83 41.15 -24.24
C ALA A 593 5.55 40.21 -25.42
N ILE A 594 5.29 40.76 -26.61
CA ILE A 594 5.05 39.99 -27.85
C ILE A 594 6.28 39.15 -28.21
N HIS A 595 7.48 39.65 -27.91
CA HIS A 595 8.75 38.96 -28.15
C HIS A 595 9.18 38.03 -27.00
N ARG A 596 8.34 37.89 -25.96
CA ARG A 596 8.54 37.02 -24.78
C ARG A 596 7.54 35.86 -24.71
N GLY A 597 6.78 35.61 -25.78
CA GLY A 597 5.77 34.53 -25.80
C GLY A 597 6.35 33.14 -25.50
N CYS A 598 5.48 32.20 -25.11
CA CYS A 598 5.85 30.83 -24.73
C CYS A 598 6.75 30.13 -25.76
N GLY A 599 6.47 30.32 -27.06
CA GLY A 599 7.28 29.74 -28.15
C GLY A 599 8.71 30.27 -28.25
N GLN A 600 9.04 31.36 -27.56
CA GLN A 600 10.41 31.87 -27.44
C GLN A 600 11.08 31.39 -26.15
N ILE A 601 10.38 31.44 -25.01
CA ILE A 601 10.97 31.12 -23.70
C ILE A 601 11.16 29.62 -23.49
N ILE A 602 10.16 28.80 -23.83
CA ILE A 602 10.20 27.34 -23.61
C ILE A 602 11.41 26.68 -24.28
N PRO A 603 11.65 26.81 -25.61
CA PRO A 603 12.81 26.16 -26.23
C PRO A 603 14.14 26.72 -25.70
N THR A 604 14.18 28.02 -25.34
CA THR A 604 15.38 28.63 -24.77
C THR A 604 15.74 28.02 -23.43
N ALA A 605 14.76 27.95 -22.53
CA ALA A 605 14.92 27.40 -21.19
C ALA A 605 15.25 25.90 -21.25
N ARG A 606 14.63 25.13 -22.16
CA ARG A 606 14.92 23.71 -22.35
C ARG A 606 16.39 23.49 -22.72
N HIS A 607 16.88 24.21 -23.71
CA HIS A 607 18.29 24.13 -24.10
C HIS A 607 19.24 24.59 -22.98
N ALA A 608 18.86 25.58 -22.18
CA ALA A 608 19.67 26.02 -21.03
C ALA A 608 19.76 24.93 -19.96
N ILE A 609 18.64 24.27 -19.65
CA ILE A 609 18.58 23.14 -18.70
C ILE A 609 19.48 22.00 -19.20
N TYR A 610 19.30 21.56 -20.45
CA TYR A 610 20.10 20.47 -21.00
C TYR A 610 21.59 20.78 -21.07
N ALA A 611 21.95 22.01 -21.49
CA ALA A 611 23.35 22.44 -21.49
C ALA A 611 23.95 22.43 -20.07
N SER A 612 23.19 22.92 -19.07
CA SER A 612 23.65 22.94 -17.69
C SER A 612 23.89 21.53 -17.13
N MET A 613 23.03 20.57 -17.45
CA MET A 613 23.20 19.17 -17.05
C MET A 613 24.43 18.54 -17.68
N LEU A 614 24.65 18.73 -18.99
CA LEU A 614 25.82 18.19 -19.68
C LEU A 614 27.14 18.71 -19.07
N THR A 615 27.16 19.97 -18.63
CA THR A 615 28.34 20.55 -17.95
C THR A 615 28.48 20.15 -16.48
N ALA A 616 27.47 19.49 -15.90
CA ALA A 616 27.41 19.09 -14.49
C ALA A 616 27.75 17.60 -14.27
N LYS A 617 28.41 16.96 -15.25
CA LYS A 617 28.76 15.53 -15.26
C LYS A 617 27.54 14.63 -14.95
N PRO A 618 26.63 14.46 -15.92
CA PRO A 618 25.42 13.67 -15.72
C PRO A 618 25.75 12.19 -15.45
N ARG A 619 24.89 11.52 -14.69
CA ARG A 619 25.01 10.11 -14.28
C ARG A 619 23.64 9.44 -14.33
N LEU A 620 23.63 8.11 -14.44
CA LEU A 620 22.42 7.30 -14.32
C LEU A 620 22.23 6.77 -12.90
N PHE A 621 20.98 6.75 -12.47
CA PHE A 621 20.48 6.05 -11.30
C PHE A 621 19.88 4.72 -11.73
N GLU A 622 20.31 3.63 -11.10
CA GLU A 622 19.67 2.32 -11.18
C GLU A 622 18.81 2.06 -9.93
N PRO A 623 17.69 1.32 -10.06
CA PRO A 623 16.88 0.94 -8.92
C PRO A 623 17.51 -0.23 -8.16
N VAL A 624 17.58 -0.12 -6.84
CA VAL A 624 18.02 -1.20 -5.94
C VAL A 624 16.83 -1.80 -5.22
N TYR A 625 16.81 -3.12 -5.22
CA TYR A 625 15.79 -3.92 -4.57
C TYR A 625 16.38 -4.61 -3.35
N LEU A 626 15.64 -4.55 -2.26
CA LEU A 626 15.88 -5.36 -1.08
C LEU A 626 15.28 -6.74 -1.30
N TYR A 627 16.14 -7.75 -1.39
CA TYR A 627 15.77 -9.15 -1.48
C TYR A 627 15.79 -9.79 -0.09
N GLU A 628 14.70 -10.48 0.26
CA GLU A 628 14.63 -11.43 1.36
C GLU A 628 14.52 -12.83 0.76
N VAL A 629 15.55 -13.65 0.97
CA VAL A 629 15.62 -15.01 0.40
C VAL A 629 15.53 -16.02 1.53
N GLU A 630 14.51 -16.87 1.45
CA GLU A 630 14.38 -18.03 2.32
C GLU A 630 14.97 -19.27 1.64
N CYS A 631 15.93 -19.91 2.32
CA CYS A 631 16.60 -21.09 1.77
C CYS A 631 17.04 -22.07 2.86
N PRO A 632 17.08 -23.38 2.56
CA PRO A 632 17.73 -24.35 3.43
C PRO A 632 19.25 -24.14 3.45
N GLU A 633 19.91 -24.51 4.54
CA GLU A 633 21.37 -24.40 4.73
C GLU A 633 22.17 -24.98 3.54
N VAL A 634 21.71 -26.09 2.96
CA VAL A 634 22.34 -26.77 1.82
C VAL A 634 22.42 -25.89 0.57
N ALA A 635 21.47 -24.96 0.39
CA ALA A 635 21.39 -24.08 -0.79
C ALA A 635 22.11 -22.73 -0.58
N LEU A 636 22.55 -22.43 0.63
CA LEU A 636 23.11 -21.13 1.01
C LEU A 636 24.34 -20.77 0.17
N GLY A 637 25.28 -21.70 -0.01
CA GLY A 637 26.48 -21.48 -0.82
C GLY A 637 26.18 -21.15 -2.29
N SER A 638 25.16 -21.79 -2.87
CA SER A 638 24.72 -21.50 -4.24
C SER A 638 24.10 -20.11 -4.37
N ILE A 639 23.34 -19.68 -3.36
CA ILE A 639 22.70 -18.36 -3.34
C ILE A 639 23.76 -17.27 -3.21
N TYR A 640 24.72 -17.40 -2.28
CA TYR A 640 25.83 -16.45 -2.18
C TYR A 640 26.63 -16.34 -3.49
N GLY A 641 26.91 -17.47 -4.14
CA GLY A 641 27.56 -17.46 -5.45
C GLY A 641 26.77 -16.68 -6.50
N LEU A 642 25.46 -16.88 -6.54
CA LEU A 642 24.59 -16.26 -7.53
C LEU A 642 24.35 -14.75 -7.22
N LEU A 643 24.23 -14.38 -5.94
CA LEU A 643 24.18 -12.98 -5.50
C LEU A 643 25.47 -12.24 -5.90
N ASN A 644 26.64 -12.83 -5.64
CA ASN A 644 27.92 -12.23 -6.01
C ASN A 644 28.09 -12.08 -7.53
N CYS A 645 27.65 -13.09 -8.30
CA CYS A 645 27.63 -12.99 -9.77
C CYS A 645 26.78 -11.83 -10.29
N ARG A 646 25.79 -11.39 -9.52
CA ARG A 646 24.83 -10.33 -9.88
C ARG A 646 25.10 -8.99 -9.21
N ARG A 647 26.33 -8.74 -8.74
CA ARG A 647 26.68 -7.51 -7.99
C ARG A 647 25.84 -7.30 -6.73
N GLY A 648 25.30 -8.39 -6.17
CA GLY A 648 24.48 -8.35 -4.97
C GLY A 648 25.32 -8.20 -3.71
N TYR A 649 24.81 -7.42 -2.75
CA TYR A 649 25.45 -7.22 -1.45
C TYR A 649 24.58 -7.77 -0.34
N VAL A 650 25.07 -8.83 0.34
CA VAL A 650 24.40 -9.41 1.51
C VAL A 650 24.84 -8.65 2.75
N PHE A 651 23.88 -8.15 3.53
CA PHE A 651 24.15 -7.39 4.75
C PHE A 651 23.56 -8.03 6.01
N GLU A 652 22.61 -8.95 5.87
CA GLU A 652 22.05 -9.69 6.99
C GLU A 652 21.87 -11.16 6.61
N ASP A 653 22.36 -12.05 7.46
CA ASP A 653 22.10 -13.48 7.39
C ASP A 653 21.82 -14.03 8.79
N HIS A 654 20.66 -14.65 8.96
CA HIS A 654 20.33 -15.30 10.23
C HIS A 654 19.57 -16.61 10.01
N GLN A 655 19.86 -17.56 10.89
CA GLN A 655 19.14 -18.83 10.93
C GLN A 655 17.84 -18.66 11.72
N VAL A 656 16.73 -19.14 11.17
CA VAL A 656 15.46 -19.19 11.90
C VAL A 656 15.58 -20.24 12.99
N ALA A 657 15.36 -19.82 14.24
CA ALA A 657 15.57 -20.64 15.43
C ALA A 657 14.92 -22.03 15.29
N GLU A 658 15.70 -23.08 15.57
CA GLU A 658 15.26 -24.47 15.59
C GLU A 658 14.76 -25.02 14.23
N THR A 659 15.08 -24.34 13.13
CA THR A 659 14.87 -24.83 11.76
C THR A 659 16.17 -24.83 10.94
N SER A 660 16.22 -25.64 9.88
CA SER A 660 17.35 -25.66 8.93
C SER A 660 17.27 -24.56 7.86
N ILE A 661 16.48 -23.52 8.12
CA ILE A 661 16.15 -22.46 7.16
C ILE A 661 16.92 -21.20 7.54
N PHE A 662 17.56 -20.61 6.55
CA PHE A 662 18.24 -19.32 6.62
C PHE A 662 17.41 -18.26 5.91
N ILE A 663 17.39 -17.08 6.50
CA ILE A 663 16.88 -15.86 5.89
C ILE A 663 18.08 -14.98 5.56
N LEU A 664 18.21 -14.64 4.28
CA LEU A 664 19.25 -13.77 3.75
C LEU A 664 18.60 -12.46 3.29
N ARG A 665 19.16 -11.32 3.70
CA ARG A 665 18.80 -10.01 3.14
C ARG A 665 19.94 -9.43 2.33
N ALA A 666 19.63 -9.06 1.10
CA ALA A 666 20.61 -8.59 0.13
C ALA A 666 20.06 -7.45 -0.73
N TYR A 667 20.94 -6.56 -1.17
CA TYR A 667 20.63 -5.57 -2.19
C TYR A 667 21.05 -6.08 -3.58
N LEU A 668 20.19 -5.92 -4.58
CA LEU A 668 20.50 -6.18 -5.99
C LEU A 668 19.93 -5.08 -6.88
N THR A 669 20.60 -4.82 -8.00
CA THR A 669 20.22 -3.77 -8.96
C THR A 669 19.36 -4.27 -10.13
N ASN A 670 19.28 -5.60 -10.34
CA ASN A 670 18.49 -6.20 -11.42
C ASN A 670 17.30 -7.02 -10.89
N ASN A 671 16.15 -6.86 -11.54
CA ASN A 671 14.89 -7.56 -11.26
C ASN A 671 14.82 -8.95 -11.92
N GLU A 672 15.79 -9.82 -11.65
CA GLU A 672 15.72 -11.20 -12.14
C GLU A 672 15.24 -12.17 -11.06
N SER A 673 14.28 -13.01 -11.43
CA SER A 673 13.87 -14.15 -10.60
C SER A 673 15.05 -15.11 -10.41
N PHE A 674 15.28 -15.55 -9.17
CA PHE A 674 16.17 -16.68 -8.89
C PHE A 674 15.40 -17.97 -9.19
N GLY A 675 15.94 -18.84 -10.04
CA GLY A 675 15.42 -20.20 -10.22
C GLY A 675 16.00 -21.15 -9.17
N GLY A 676 15.19 -22.06 -8.60
CA GLY A 676 15.68 -23.11 -7.69
C GLY A 676 14.79 -23.39 -6.48
N GLN A 677 15.39 -23.96 -5.41
CA GLN A 677 14.73 -24.27 -4.13
C GLN A 677 14.62 -23.07 -3.16
N ALA A 678 14.97 -21.88 -3.62
CA ALA A 678 14.94 -20.64 -2.83
C ALA A 678 13.70 -19.82 -3.21
N PHE A 679 13.06 -19.20 -2.23
CA PHE A 679 11.92 -18.32 -2.44
C PHE A 679 12.33 -16.86 -2.23
N PRO A 680 12.82 -16.16 -3.27
CA PRO A 680 13.18 -14.76 -3.16
C PRO A 680 11.92 -13.90 -3.17
N GLN A 681 11.82 -12.98 -2.22
CA GLN A 681 10.90 -11.86 -2.28
C GLN A 681 11.72 -10.58 -2.39
N TYR A 682 11.25 -9.62 -3.17
CA TYR A 682 11.96 -8.37 -3.36
C TYR A 682 11.02 -7.18 -3.30
N ILE A 683 11.49 -6.10 -2.69
CA ILE A 683 10.80 -4.82 -2.64
C ILE A 683 11.76 -3.76 -3.17
N PHE A 684 11.24 -2.83 -3.96
CA PHE A 684 12.00 -1.65 -4.35
C PHE A 684 12.37 -0.85 -3.09
N ASP A 685 13.65 -0.58 -2.88
CA ASP A 685 14.14 0.07 -1.66
C ASP A 685 14.59 1.51 -1.95
N HIS A 686 15.64 1.68 -2.76
CA HIS A 686 16.20 3.00 -3.07
C HIS A 686 16.84 3.05 -4.46
N TRP A 687 17.28 4.25 -4.87
CA TRP A 687 18.02 4.47 -6.11
C TRP A 687 19.51 4.64 -5.82
N THR A 688 20.38 4.02 -6.62
CA THR A 688 21.83 4.17 -6.51
C THR A 688 22.45 4.70 -7.79
N ILE A 689 23.44 5.59 -7.65
CA ILE A 689 24.16 6.17 -8.79
C ILE A 689 25.11 5.11 -9.35
N ILE A 690 25.10 4.93 -10.67
CA ILE A 690 26.12 4.15 -11.35
C ILE A 690 27.37 5.02 -11.53
N ASN A 691 28.46 4.65 -10.86
CA ASN A 691 29.72 5.40 -10.84
C ASN A 691 30.58 5.21 -12.10
N GLN A 692 29.97 5.12 -13.28
CA GLN A 692 30.65 5.06 -14.58
C GLN A 692 30.27 6.27 -15.43
N ASP A 693 31.16 6.70 -16.31
CA ASP A 693 30.94 7.89 -17.13
C ASP A 693 30.09 7.55 -18.37
N PRO A 694 28.90 8.16 -18.56
CA PRO A 694 28.00 7.83 -19.66
C PRO A 694 28.49 8.27 -21.05
N PHE A 695 29.62 8.97 -21.13
CA PHE A 695 30.23 9.42 -22.40
C PHE A 695 31.38 8.54 -22.87
N ASP A 696 31.86 7.61 -22.03
CA ASP A 696 32.91 6.66 -22.41
C ASP A 696 32.26 5.41 -23.02
N ASP A 697 32.56 5.17 -24.30
CA ASP A 697 32.00 4.06 -25.08
C ASP A 697 32.39 2.66 -24.54
N SER A 698 33.39 2.57 -23.66
CA SER A 698 33.80 1.31 -23.03
C SER A 698 32.97 0.92 -21.79
N THR A 699 32.14 1.83 -21.28
CA THR A 699 31.39 1.64 -20.04
C THR A 699 30.07 0.88 -20.25
N GLU A 700 29.63 0.15 -19.23
CA GLU A 700 28.32 -0.52 -19.24
C GLU A 700 27.18 0.49 -19.29
N VAL A 701 27.36 1.65 -18.64
CA VAL A 701 26.38 2.75 -18.64
C VAL A 701 26.11 3.25 -20.05
N ARG A 702 27.13 3.37 -20.90
CA ARG A 702 26.94 3.75 -22.30
C ARG A 702 26.11 2.72 -23.07
N GLN A 703 26.37 1.44 -22.85
CA GLN A 703 25.62 0.36 -23.49
C GLN A 703 24.14 0.45 -23.10
N ILE A 704 23.86 0.62 -21.80
CA ILE A 704 22.50 0.80 -21.29
C ILE A 704 21.82 2.02 -21.95
N ILE A 705 22.50 3.15 -22.08
CA ILE A 705 21.94 4.35 -22.72
C ILE A 705 21.63 4.13 -24.20
N ASN A 706 22.42 3.31 -24.91
CA ASN A 706 22.16 3.01 -26.31
C ASN A 706 21.06 1.94 -26.51
N ASP A 707 20.83 1.11 -25.49
CA ASP A 707 19.78 0.08 -25.50
C ASP A 707 18.40 0.65 -25.16
N ILE A 708 18.34 1.76 -24.42
CA ILE A 708 17.14 2.58 -24.18
C ILE A 708 16.86 3.40 -25.44
#